data_AF-A0A7M3ZIB6-F1
#
_entry.id   AF-A0A7M3ZIB6-F1
#
_cell.length_a   1.000
_cell.length_b   1.000
_cell.length_c   1.000
_cell.angle_alpha   90.00
_cell.angle_beta   90.00
_cell.angle_gamma   90.00
#
_symmetry.space_group_name_H-M   'P 1'
#
loop_
_entity.id
_entity.type
_entity.pdbx_description
1 polymer ?
#
loop_
_entity_poly.entity_id
_entity_poly.type
_entity_poly.pdbx_seq_one_letter_code
_entity_poly.pdbx_strand_id
1 'polypeptide(L)'
;MRSHGLLAVLMISSLFVTLPVHADARAIEFDAEISRYDWLSNETVLIDVQLKNAQFNTNYTIAWNLEDVVGTVVDSGSIVFKATGTVTSNVIELKQFYNGNHFYTFKVDLYDPSGALLVEAEQSFTVFQNRVIAPIGNLVVFGDSLSDMGNAKDSILNVPDVPPYWQGRFSNGMVWVEHLSQSYGVSTTHGFGTSAGDNRAFGGAQTGAGFAYLLIPNVGSQITSYLANVQSNFASNDVVSLWAGGNDFLYGTANADTIVTNMESHIRQLEAAGATTFVIPNLPPLEKTPEILGRSQTQQQNTASEVVAYNNKLATLIGSLRLELGITVHEVNAYSIFNDIIDNKGALGLTNTQSAACSGNPGLLPLPICNNGDQVASNVDEYIFFDKAHPTKTMHQYIGRFATEVVGQADTDGDGIVDAIDTCEWTEDGSMVNQTGCSWDQRDDDADGVLNVDDVCPGTDLNAEVDANGCSAAQRDTDGDGKNDAFDPCPYSPNLIDYDADGCSDSEDWDDDNDMVADYEDNCPKGAIGIHTYDLDQDGCSDEEDLDIDGDGLSNAVEDMIGSDKRNPDTDGDGYNDGIDAFPLDATEWLDSDGDGCGDNSDEFPLDANECIDTDEDGIGDNGDAFPADEEEWTDSDGDGVGDNSDDCPNASGYSLIPLGCPDRDGDGIGDDVDAFPNNVDEWSDEDGDGYGDNGDVFPRNPDEWADSDNDSYGDNFDAFPLNESEWLDSDGDGVGDNSDAFVDDATEWLDSDGDGCGDNSDVWPQDATECFDRDYDGIGDNEDAFPDSAYEWLDSDGDGVGDNADAFPFDASAKYDSDGDGVPDATDLFPKNAGMDS
;
A
#
# COMPACT_ATOMS: atom_id res chain seq x y z
N MET A 1 40.07 79.62 25.86
CA MET A 1 38.83 80.41 25.76
C MET A 1 37.72 79.63 26.44
N ARG A 2 36.88 80.32 27.22
CA ARG A 2 35.80 79.74 28.07
C ARG A 2 34.74 79.00 27.25
N SER A 3 34.25 77.87 27.75
CA SER A 3 32.83 77.48 27.71
C SER A 3 32.59 76.30 28.66
N HIS A 4 31.53 76.36 29.46
CA HIS A 4 31.11 75.36 30.44
C HIS A 4 30.32 74.22 29.77
N GLY A 5 30.50 72.99 30.24
CA GLY A 5 29.63 71.85 29.94
C GLY A 5 29.50 70.98 31.18
N LEU A 6 28.29 70.96 31.74
CA LEU A 6 27.90 70.27 32.98
C LEU A 6 27.85 68.75 32.76
N LEU A 7 28.39 68.02 33.72
CA LEU A 7 28.23 66.58 33.93
C LEU A 7 26.80 66.31 34.43
N ALA A 8 26.06 65.37 33.84
CA ALA A 8 24.84 64.81 34.40
C ALA A 8 25.02 63.30 34.58
N VAL A 9 25.26 62.91 35.84
CA VAL A 9 25.26 61.53 36.32
C VAL A 9 23.83 61.24 36.78
N LEU A 10 23.14 60.27 36.16
CA LEU A 10 21.87 59.76 36.67
C LEU A 10 22.18 58.62 37.65
N MET A 11 22.15 58.93 38.94
CA MET A 11 22.10 57.92 40.01
C MET A 11 20.64 57.53 40.24
N ILE A 12 20.36 56.23 40.16
CA ILE A 12 19.08 55.63 40.60
C ILE A 12 19.09 55.64 42.14
N SER A 13 18.29 56.52 42.75
CA SER A 13 18.06 56.53 44.19
C SER A 13 16.72 55.85 44.52
N SER A 14 16.78 54.72 45.21
CA SER A 14 15.62 54.11 45.86
C SER A 14 15.14 54.99 47.02
N LEU A 15 13.95 55.56 46.91
CA LEU A 15 13.28 56.30 47.97
C LEU A 15 11.99 55.55 48.36
N PHE A 16 11.99 54.99 49.57
CA PHE A 16 10.80 54.51 50.24
C PHE A 16 9.97 55.71 50.72
N VAL A 17 8.71 55.80 50.28
CA VAL A 17 7.67 56.63 50.89
C VAL A 17 6.46 55.73 51.15
N THR A 18 6.02 55.67 52.41
CA THR A 18 4.81 54.96 52.85
C THR A 18 3.61 55.92 52.90
N LEU A 19 2.43 55.48 52.41
CA LEU A 19 1.02 55.74 52.82
C LEU A 19 0.06 55.50 51.62
N PRO A 20 -1.24 55.14 51.78
CA PRO A 20 -1.91 54.19 52.67
C PRO A 20 -2.36 52.91 51.91
N VAL A 21 -2.82 51.90 52.66
CA VAL A 21 -3.32 50.61 52.16
C VAL A 21 -4.48 50.80 51.14
N HIS A 22 -4.19 50.53 49.87
CA HIS A 22 -5.14 49.99 48.89
C HIS A 22 -4.52 48.69 48.40
N ALA A 23 -5.35 47.65 48.23
CA ALA A 23 -4.88 46.34 47.80
C ALA A 23 -4.19 46.48 46.43
N ASP A 24 -2.88 46.30 46.40
CA ASP A 24 -2.06 46.29 45.19
C ASP A 24 -2.57 45.17 44.26
N ALA A 25 -3.16 45.57 43.14
CA ALA A 25 -3.17 44.70 41.97
C ALA A 25 -1.71 44.58 41.52
N ARG A 26 -1.15 43.36 41.53
CA ARG A 26 0.18 43.11 40.96
C ARG A 26 0.15 43.54 39.49
N ALA A 27 1.19 44.24 39.04
CA ALA A 27 1.33 44.57 37.63
C ALA A 27 1.36 43.28 36.80
N ILE A 28 0.72 43.32 35.64
CA ILE A 28 0.78 42.22 34.67
C ILE A 28 2.23 42.09 34.21
N GLU A 29 2.76 40.87 34.23
CA GLU A 29 4.08 40.51 33.71
C GLU A 29 3.86 39.64 32.46
N PHE A 30 4.60 39.91 31.40
CA PHE A 30 4.45 39.27 30.10
C PHE A 30 5.83 39.04 29.49
N ASP A 31 6.17 37.78 29.29
CA ASP A 31 7.49 37.34 28.85
C ASP A 31 7.35 36.37 27.67
N ALA A 32 8.31 36.36 26.75
CA ALA A 32 8.45 35.35 25.71
C ALA A 32 9.77 34.59 25.94
N GLU A 33 9.71 33.29 26.12
CA GLU A 33 10.86 32.44 26.45
C GLU A 33 11.12 31.39 25.36
N ILE A 34 12.39 31.14 25.05
CA ILE A 34 12.85 30.09 24.12
C ILE A 34 13.78 29.10 24.84
N SER A 35 13.81 27.86 24.38
CA SER A 35 14.64 26.79 24.98
C SER A 35 16.11 26.87 24.60
N ARG A 36 16.40 27.40 23.40
CA ARG A 36 17.74 27.64 22.84
C ARG A 36 17.69 28.75 21.79
N TYR A 37 18.86 29.26 21.43
CA TYR A 37 19.02 30.40 20.52
C TYR A 37 19.34 30.02 19.07
N ASP A 38 19.69 28.77 18.78
CA ASP A 38 20.06 28.30 17.44
C ASP A 38 19.18 27.13 16.97
N TRP A 39 18.63 27.28 15.77
CA TRP A 39 17.74 26.33 15.11
C TRP A 39 18.20 26.08 13.67
N LEU A 40 17.80 24.95 13.09
CA LEU A 40 17.88 24.70 11.66
C LEU A 40 16.57 25.13 10.97
N SER A 41 16.62 25.44 9.68
CA SER A 41 15.45 25.92 8.91
C SER A 41 14.29 24.93 8.85
N ASN A 42 14.58 23.63 8.97
CA ASN A 42 13.59 22.56 9.02
C ASN A 42 13.02 22.28 10.43
N GLU A 43 13.58 22.89 11.47
CA GLU A 43 13.09 22.71 12.84
C GLU A 43 11.95 23.69 13.16
N THR A 44 11.01 23.26 14.01
CA THR A 44 9.99 24.14 14.57
C THR A 44 10.55 24.91 15.77
N VAL A 45 10.45 26.24 15.73
CA VAL A 45 10.82 27.11 16.85
C VAL A 45 9.62 27.25 17.78
N LEU A 46 9.80 26.84 19.03
CA LEU A 46 8.76 26.94 20.07
C LEU A 46 9.04 28.13 20.98
N ILE A 47 8.11 29.08 21.03
CA ILE A 47 8.17 30.26 21.90
C ILE A 47 7.07 30.16 22.96
N ASP A 48 7.46 30.07 24.23
CA ASP A 48 6.53 30.07 25.35
C ASP A 48 6.23 31.51 25.79
N VAL A 49 5.02 31.98 25.48
CA VAL A 49 4.53 33.29 25.89
C VAL A 49 3.79 33.17 27.22
N GLN A 50 4.40 33.68 28.28
CA GLN A 50 3.90 33.59 29.65
C GLN A 50 3.25 34.90 30.10
N LEU A 51 1.97 34.82 30.46
CA LEU A 51 1.21 35.90 31.08
C LEU A 51 1.05 35.64 32.58
N LYS A 52 1.58 36.52 33.42
CA LYS A 52 1.55 36.41 34.88
C LYS A 52 0.75 37.56 35.49
N ASN A 53 0.09 37.30 36.62
CA ASN A 53 -0.73 38.27 37.38
C ASN A 53 -1.92 38.90 36.60
N ALA A 54 -2.38 38.27 35.52
CA ALA A 54 -3.57 38.72 34.77
C ALA A 54 -4.90 38.38 35.47
N GLN A 55 -5.97 39.08 35.11
CA GLN A 55 -7.31 38.82 35.66
C GLN A 55 -7.81 37.44 35.23
N PHE A 56 -8.11 36.58 36.21
CA PHE A 56 -8.62 35.22 35.98
C PHE A 56 -9.89 35.21 35.13
N ASN A 57 -10.00 34.22 34.22
CA ASN A 57 -11.13 34.00 33.31
C ASN A 57 -11.48 35.22 32.44
N THR A 58 -10.47 36.02 32.11
CA THR A 58 -10.58 37.16 31.18
C THR A 58 -9.92 36.78 29.85
N ASN A 59 -10.57 37.14 28.73
CA ASN A 59 -10.02 36.93 27.39
C ASN A 59 -8.94 37.97 27.13
N TYR A 60 -7.74 37.52 26.76
CA TYR A 60 -6.68 38.36 26.23
C TYR A 60 -6.38 37.93 24.81
N THR A 61 -5.88 38.86 24.01
CA THR A 61 -5.39 38.55 22.66
C THR A 61 -3.90 38.77 22.65
N ILE A 62 -3.12 37.80 22.20
CA ILE A 62 -1.73 38.05 21.80
C ILE A 62 -1.67 38.11 20.29
N ALA A 63 -0.93 39.07 19.78
CA ALA A 63 -0.60 39.18 18.36
C ALA A 63 0.90 39.27 18.21
N TRP A 64 1.47 38.60 17.22
CA TRP A 64 2.91 38.59 17.01
C TRP A 64 3.28 38.89 15.56
N ASN A 65 4.49 39.43 15.41
CA ASN A 65 5.20 39.53 14.16
C ASN A 65 6.60 38.92 14.35
N LEU A 66 6.97 38.04 13.44
CA LEU A 66 8.33 37.56 13.28
C LEU A 66 9.00 38.41 12.21
N GLU A 67 10.02 39.16 12.57
CA GLU A 67 10.78 40.01 11.66
C GLU A 67 12.18 39.43 11.39
N ASP A 68 12.65 39.53 10.15
CA ASP A 68 14.07 39.27 9.83
C ASP A 68 14.97 40.46 10.21
N VAL A 69 16.29 40.30 10.02
CA VAL A 69 17.30 41.32 10.35
C VAL A 69 17.13 42.65 9.58
N VAL A 70 16.40 42.67 8.46
CA VAL A 70 16.11 43.89 7.69
C VAL A 70 14.75 44.51 8.03
N GLY A 71 13.99 43.89 8.93
CA GLY A 71 12.68 44.35 9.40
C GLY A 71 11.50 43.89 8.55
N THR A 72 11.68 42.88 7.69
CA THR A 72 10.59 42.28 6.93
C THR A 72 9.84 41.31 7.83
N VAL A 73 8.52 41.42 7.89
CA VAL A 73 7.67 40.44 8.60
C VAL A 73 7.59 39.16 7.76
N VAL A 74 8.09 38.04 8.31
CA VAL A 74 8.14 36.72 7.66
C VAL A 74 7.07 35.76 8.18
N ASP A 75 6.57 35.99 9.40
CA ASP A 75 5.41 35.31 9.95
C ASP A 75 4.63 36.27 10.87
N SER A 76 3.32 36.08 10.97
CA SER A 76 2.49 36.85 11.89
C SER A 76 1.23 36.08 12.25
N GLY A 77 0.72 36.32 13.45
CA GLY A 77 -0.51 35.69 13.87
C GLY A 77 -1.11 36.32 15.11
N SER A 78 -2.25 35.80 15.51
CA SER A 78 -2.88 36.19 16.77
C SER A 78 -3.68 35.05 17.37
N ILE A 79 -3.66 34.93 18.69
CA ILE A 79 -4.52 33.99 19.42
C ILE A 79 -5.27 34.71 20.53
N VAL A 80 -6.53 34.30 20.72
CA VAL A 80 -7.35 34.73 21.85
C VAL A 80 -7.36 33.60 22.87
N PHE A 81 -6.96 33.90 24.11
CA PHE A 81 -6.94 32.91 25.18
C PHE A 81 -7.51 33.48 26.47
N LYS A 82 -7.89 32.59 27.38
CA LYS A 82 -8.35 32.96 28.73
C LYS A 82 -7.23 32.82 29.72
N ALA A 83 -7.03 33.82 30.57
CA ALA A 83 -6.12 33.68 31.70
C ALA A 83 -6.67 32.61 32.68
N THR A 84 -5.95 31.49 32.83
CA THR A 84 -6.40 30.29 33.56
C THR A 84 -5.85 30.19 34.99
N GLY A 85 -4.96 31.10 35.41
CA GLY A 85 -4.36 31.07 36.74
C GLY A 85 -3.36 32.19 37.00
N THR A 86 -2.43 31.95 37.94
CA THR A 86 -1.35 32.90 38.30
C THR A 86 -0.36 33.12 37.14
N VAL A 87 -0.14 32.07 36.34
CA VAL A 87 0.63 32.07 35.10
C VAL A 87 -0.22 31.36 34.05
N THR A 88 -0.37 31.96 32.89
CA THR A 88 -0.98 31.36 31.71
C THR A 88 0.08 31.32 30.63
N SER A 89 0.41 30.12 30.14
CA SER A 89 1.40 29.91 29.09
C SER A 89 0.67 29.59 27.80
N ASN A 90 1.12 30.19 26.70
CA ASN A 90 0.72 29.83 25.35
C ASN A 90 1.98 29.60 24.54
N VAL A 91 2.09 28.42 23.93
CA VAL A 91 3.22 28.08 23.06
C VAL A 91 2.85 28.48 21.63
N ILE A 92 3.70 29.28 21.02
CA ILE A 92 3.61 29.66 19.61
C ILE A 92 4.64 28.82 18.85
N GLU A 93 4.17 28.15 17.81
CA GLU A 93 4.98 27.31 16.93
C GLU A 93 5.27 28.10 15.65
N LEU A 94 6.55 28.36 15.39
CA LEU A 94 7.01 29.01 14.17
C LEU A 94 7.70 27.95 13.31
N LYS A 95 7.18 27.73 12.10
CA LYS A 95 7.73 26.84 11.08
C LYS A 95 7.67 27.50 9.71
N GLN A 96 8.43 26.99 8.74
CA GLN A 96 8.34 27.39 7.31
C GLN A 96 8.54 28.91 7.03
N PHE A 97 9.36 29.60 7.84
CA PHE A 97 9.57 31.04 7.74
C PHE A 97 10.97 31.46 7.28
N TYR A 98 11.90 30.50 7.08
CA TYR A 98 13.27 30.82 6.70
C TYR A 98 13.31 31.49 5.32
N ASN A 99 13.90 32.68 5.24
CA ASN A 99 13.91 33.49 4.02
C ASN A 99 15.33 33.81 3.50
N GLY A 100 16.34 33.05 3.93
CA GLY A 100 17.75 33.31 3.61
C GLY A 100 18.49 34.20 4.61
N ASN A 101 17.80 34.74 5.63
CA ASN A 101 18.44 35.45 6.75
C ASN A 101 18.70 34.51 7.93
N HIS A 102 19.70 34.84 8.75
CA HIS A 102 20.01 34.04 9.95
C HIS A 102 19.36 34.55 11.23
N PHE A 103 19.16 35.86 11.36
CA PHE A 103 18.73 36.47 12.62
C PHE A 103 17.29 36.94 12.51
N TYR A 104 16.48 36.53 13.49
CA TYR A 104 15.07 36.85 13.55
C TYR A 104 14.70 37.43 14.92
N THR A 105 13.74 38.34 14.90
CA THR A 105 13.20 39.01 16.07
C THR A 105 11.69 38.77 16.13
N PHE A 106 11.27 38.00 17.13
CA PHE A 106 9.88 37.77 17.44
C PHE A 106 9.36 38.85 18.38
N LYS A 107 8.39 39.64 17.93
CA LYS A 107 7.71 40.67 18.73
C LYS A 107 6.29 40.22 19.00
N VAL A 108 5.89 40.27 20.26
CA VAL A 108 4.54 39.88 20.68
C VAL A 108 3.91 40.96 21.55
N ASP A 109 2.68 41.29 21.20
CA ASP A 109 1.85 42.31 21.83
C ASP A 109 0.71 41.64 22.58
N LEU A 110 0.42 42.08 23.80
CA LEU A 110 -0.73 41.65 24.59
C LEU A 110 -1.82 42.73 24.58
N TYR A 111 -3.02 42.36 24.13
CA TYR A 111 -4.21 43.21 24.13
C TYR A 111 -5.25 42.72 25.14
N ASP A 112 -5.94 43.67 25.77
CA ASP A 112 -7.07 43.42 26.66
C ASP A 112 -8.38 43.13 25.87
N PRO A 113 -9.48 42.74 26.54
CA PRO A 113 -10.76 42.50 25.86
C PRO A 113 -11.36 43.73 25.13
N SER A 114 -10.90 44.94 25.44
CA SER A 114 -11.33 46.17 24.79
C SER A 114 -10.50 46.52 23.54
N GLY A 115 -9.46 45.72 23.26
CA GLY A 115 -8.52 45.95 22.16
C GLY A 115 -7.42 46.95 22.52
N ALA A 116 -7.24 47.30 23.79
CA ALA A 116 -6.15 48.17 24.23
C ALA A 116 -4.87 47.35 24.45
N LEU A 117 -3.76 47.82 23.89
CA LEU A 117 -2.42 47.26 24.12
C LEU A 117 -2.04 47.44 25.60
N LEU A 118 -1.66 46.35 26.25
CA LEU A 118 -1.25 46.33 27.66
C LEU A 118 0.27 46.33 27.82
N VAL A 119 0.97 45.44 27.09
CA VAL A 119 2.40 45.19 27.22
C VAL A 119 2.93 44.49 25.96
N GLU A 120 4.21 44.69 25.67
CA GLU A 120 4.94 44.12 24.54
C GLU A 120 6.12 43.29 25.09
N ALA A 121 6.46 42.20 24.42
CA ALA A 121 7.67 41.42 24.68
C ALA A 121 8.39 41.12 23.36
N GLU A 122 9.71 40.95 23.43
CA GLU A 122 10.54 40.66 22.27
C GLU A 122 11.52 39.54 22.61
N GLN A 123 11.71 38.62 21.67
CA GLN A 123 12.70 37.57 21.76
C GLN A 123 13.41 37.43 20.40
N SER A 124 14.74 37.37 20.41
CA SER A 124 15.53 37.14 19.20
C SER A 124 16.17 35.76 19.22
N PHE A 125 16.31 35.15 18.05
CA PHE A 125 16.96 33.86 17.87
C PHE A 125 17.59 33.75 16.47
N THR A 126 18.40 32.72 16.27
CA THR A 126 19.13 32.47 15.02
C THR A 126 18.65 31.17 14.37
N VAL A 127 18.47 31.19 13.06
CA VAL A 127 18.15 30.03 12.24
C VAL A 127 19.24 29.85 11.18
N PHE A 128 19.79 28.66 11.09
CA PHE A 128 20.75 28.27 10.06
C PHE A 128 20.03 27.47 8.98
N GLN A 129 20.38 27.68 7.72
CA GLN A 129 19.86 26.87 6.63
C GLN A 129 20.30 25.42 6.84
N ASN A 130 19.36 24.49 6.79
CA ASN A 130 19.67 23.08 6.75
C ASN A 130 20.40 22.75 5.43
N ARG A 131 21.26 21.72 5.49
CA ARG A 131 22.20 21.41 4.40
C ARG A 131 22.35 19.91 4.21
N VAL A 132 22.37 19.49 2.95
CA VAL A 132 22.88 18.17 2.56
C VAL A 132 24.38 18.27 2.32
N ILE A 133 25.15 17.43 3.00
CA ILE A 133 26.60 17.38 2.88
C ILE A 133 26.99 16.05 2.26
N ALA A 134 27.77 16.12 1.18
CA ALA A 134 28.29 14.93 0.53
C ALA A 134 29.28 14.20 1.48
N PRO A 135 29.19 12.87 1.60
CA PRO A 135 30.13 12.10 2.40
C PRO A 135 31.53 12.19 1.81
N ILE A 136 32.52 12.37 2.68
CA ILE A 136 33.93 12.50 2.31
C ILE A 136 34.74 11.30 2.80
N GLY A 137 35.92 11.07 2.21
CA GLY A 137 36.82 10.00 2.62
C GLY A 137 37.51 10.32 3.95
N ASN A 138 38.06 11.52 4.05
CA ASN A 138 38.76 12.01 5.23
C ASN A 138 38.74 13.54 5.30
N LEU A 139 38.85 14.09 6.52
CA LEU A 139 39.04 15.52 6.76
C LEU A 139 40.45 15.74 7.33
N VAL A 140 41.36 16.24 6.49
CA VAL A 140 42.75 16.52 6.89
C VAL A 140 42.89 17.99 7.26
N VAL A 141 43.41 18.29 8.45
CA VAL A 141 43.36 19.64 9.01
C VAL A 141 44.77 20.18 9.27
N PHE A 142 45.08 21.34 8.71
CA PHE A 142 46.30 22.09 8.97
C PHE A 142 45.97 23.48 9.49
N GLY A 143 46.78 24.01 10.41
CA GLY A 143 46.50 25.31 10.97
C GLY A 143 47.15 25.59 12.31
N ASP A 144 46.50 26.45 13.07
CA ASP A 144 46.96 26.94 14.36
C ASP A 144 46.04 26.53 15.52
N SER A 145 46.01 27.32 16.60
CA SER A 145 45.22 27.05 17.80
C SER A 145 43.71 27.06 17.56
N LEU A 146 43.21 27.71 16.50
CA LEU A 146 41.77 27.71 16.17
C LEU A 146 41.26 26.33 15.74
N SER A 147 42.16 25.46 15.27
CA SER A 147 41.84 24.13 14.78
C SER A 147 42.54 23.02 15.56
N ASP A 148 43.42 23.34 16.51
CA ASP A 148 44.18 22.36 17.29
C ASP A 148 43.28 21.59 18.27
N MET A 149 43.27 20.26 18.14
CA MET A 149 42.52 19.33 18.99
C MET A 149 43.35 18.73 20.14
N GLY A 150 44.64 19.08 20.26
CA GLY A 150 45.51 18.61 21.34
C GLY A 150 46.97 18.37 20.96
N ASN A 151 47.39 18.68 19.72
CA ASN A 151 48.76 18.49 19.28
C ASN A 151 49.75 19.33 20.11
N ALA A 152 49.43 20.59 20.40
CA ALA A 152 50.28 21.41 21.28
C ALA A 152 50.36 20.82 22.70
N LYS A 153 49.26 20.21 23.18
CA LYS A 153 49.15 19.62 24.51
C LYS A 153 49.96 18.35 24.65
N ASP A 154 49.91 17.47 23.66
CA ASP A 154 50.62 16.19 23.68
C ASP A 154 52.11 16.34 23.32
N SER A 155 52.50 17.52 22.85
CA SER A 155 53.90 17.84 22.58
C SER A 155 54.70 18.17 23.85
N ILE A 156 56.02 18.37 23.68
CA ILE A 156 56.91 18.83 24.75
C ILE A 156 56.50 20.18 25.36
N LEU A 157 55.68 20.97 24.66
CA LEU A 157 55.19 22.25 25.17
C LEU A 157 54.16 22.06 26.29
N ASN A 158 53.38 20.97 26.25
CA ASN A 158 52.35 20.64 27.24
C ASN A 158 51.36 21.79 27.51
N VAL A 159 51.00 22.55 26.47
CA VAL A 159 50.07 23.69 26.53
C VAL A 159 48.83 23.41 25.67
N PRO A 160 47.64 23.89 26.05
CA PRO A 160 47.36 24.73 27.21
C PRO A 160 47.21 23.94 28.53
N ASP A 161 47.11 24.66 29.66
CA ASP A 161 46.81 24.05 30.97
C ASP A 161 45.37 23.53 31.01
N VAL A 162 45.17 22.33 31.54
CA VAL A 162 43.85 21.68 31.65
C VAL A 162 43.65 21.30 33.11
N PRO A 163 42.72 21.93 33.85
CA PRO A 163 41.88 23.10 33.53
C PRO A 163 42.68 24.44 33.45
N PRO A 164 42.10 25.55 32.94
CA PRO A 164 40.68 25.77 32.58
C PRO A 164 40.31 25.41 31.14
N TYR A 165 41.27 25.07 30.28
CA TYR A 165 40.99 24.65 28.91
C TYR A 165 40.40 23.23 28.86
N TRP A 166 39.66 22.94 27.80
CA TRP A 166 38.98 21.66 27.62
C TRP A 166 39.81 20.70 26.79
N GLN A 167 40.24 19.58 27.39
CA GLN A 167 40.89 18.46 26.70
C GLN A 167 42.04 18.86 25.73
N GLY A 168 42.83 19.87 26.08
CA GLY A 168 43.97 20.33 25.28
C GLY A 168 43.62 21.26 24.11
N ARG A 169 42.35 21.61 23.89
CA ARG A 169 41.92 22.63 22.91
C ARG A 169 42.18 24.02 23.49
N PHE A 170 42.41 25.01 22.63
CA PHE A 170 42.48 26.42 23.04
C PHE A 170 41.08 27.04 23.22
N SER A 171 40.16 26.31 23.85
CA SER A 171 38.81 26.76 24.18
C SER A 171 38.27 26.02 25.42
N ASN A 172 37.04 26.33 25.84
CA ASN A 172 36.30 25.61 26.89
C ASN A 172 35.48 24.42 26.36
N GLY A 173 35.65 24.03 25.09
CA GLY A 173 34.97 22.89 24.46
C GLY A 173 35.55 22.56 23.08
N MET A 174 34.74 21.93 22.24
CA MET A 174 35.11 21.57 20.87
C MET A 174 35.46 22.80 20.02
N VAL A 175 36.44 22.64 19.12
CA VAL A 175 36.78 23.66 18.12
C VAL A 175 35.94 23.48 16.86
N TRP A 176 35.85 24.53 16.02
CA TRP A 176 34.96 24.58 14.85
C TRP A 176 35.13 23.37 13.90
N VAL A 177 36.36 22.88 13.72
CA VAL A 177 36.66 21.76 12.81
C VAL A 177 36.13 20.43 13.35
N GLU A 178 35.92 20.29 14.66
CA GLU A 178 35.25 19.12 15.24
C GLU A 178 33.77 19.11 14.87
N HIS A 179 33.11 20.28 14.86
CA HIS A 179 31.72 20.41 14.37
C HIS A 179 31.60 20.13 12.86
N LEU A 180 32.58 20.61 12.07
CA LEU A 180 32.65 20.31 10.65
C LEU A 180 32.88 18.81 10.39
N SER A 181 33.78 18.17 11.14
CA SER A 181 34.02 16.72 11.08
C SER A 181 32.75 15.92 11.37
N GLN A 182 31.99 16.31 12.40
CA GLN A 182 30.70 15.68 12.73
C GLN A 182 29.68 15.86 11.61
N SER A 183 29.62 17.04 10.99
CA SER A 183 28.69 17.33 9.89
C SER A 183 29.00 16.47 8.65
N TYR A 184 30.28 16.24 8.35
CA TYR A 184 30.72 15.31 7.30
C TYR A 184 30.51 13.83 7.64
N GLY A 185 30.13 13.49 8.88
CA GLY A 185 30.03 12.09 9.33
C GLY A 185 31.37 11.37 9.49
N VAL A 186 32.49 12.11 9.58
CA VAL A 186 33.84 11.54 9.76
C VAL A 186 34.38 11.80 11.17
N SER A 187 35.30 10.96 11.63
CA SER A 187 35.96 11.10 12.94
C SER A 187 37.41 11.51 12.77
N THR A 188 37.67 12.82 12.85
CA THR A 188 39.02 13.37 12.74
C THR A 188 39.79 13.15 14.05
N THR A 189 41.03 12.67 13.97
CA THR A 189 41.92 12.51 15.14
C THR A 189 43.16 13.38 15.01
N HIS A 190 43.72 13.86 16.13
CA HIS A 190 44.94 14.67 16.10
C HIS A 190 46.21 13.83 16.11
N GLY A 191 47.25 14.34 15.47
CA GLY A 191 48.58 13.73 15.50
C GLY A 191 49.67 14.68 15.02
N PHE A 192 50.89 14.46 15.50
CA PHE A 192 52.08 15.20 15.06
C PHE A 192 53.24 14.26 14.74
N GLY A 193 54.22 14.74 13.97
CA GLY A 193 55.36 13.94 13.53
C GLY A 193 54.93 12.74 12.68
N THR A 194 55.23 11.52 13.12
CA THR A 194 54.90 10.27 12.42
C THR A 194 53.59 9.63 12.88
N SER A 195 52.86 10.24 13.82
CA SER A 195 51.58 9.71 14.30
C SER A 195 50.49 9.83 13.22
N ALA A 196 49.59 8.84 13.15
CA ALA A 196 48.60 8.66 12.09
C ALA A 196 47.40 9.63 12.12
N GLY A 197 47.36 10.61 13.02
CA GLY A 197 46.25 11.57 13.12
C GLY A 197 46.26 12.62 12.00
N ASP A 198 45.08 12.94 11.49
CA ASP A 198 44.83 13.80 10.32
C ASP A 198 44.64 15.28 10.66
N ASN A 199 44.32 15.60 11.92
CA ASN A 199 44.46 16.96 12.41
C ASN A 199 45.90 17.21 12.82
N ARG A 200 46.58 18.05 12.04
CA ARG A 200 47.98 18.48 12.17
C ARG A 200 48.11 19.90 12.68
N ALA A 201 46.98 20.60 12.89
CA ALA A 201 46.95 21.96 13.40
C ALA A 201 47.62 22.02 14.77
N PHE A 202 48.37 23.09 15.02
CA PHE A 202 49.21 23.18 16.20
C PHE A 202 49.16 24.58 16.80
N GLY A 203 48.81 24.68 18.08
CA GLY A 203 48.71 25.94 18.80
C GLY A 203 49.94 26.84 18.66
N GLY A 204 49.72 28.06 18.16
CA GLY A 204 50.78 29.05 17.95
C GLY A 204 51.52 28.96 16.60
N ALA A 205 51.12 28.06 15.71
CA ALA A 205 51.71 27.94 14.37
C ALA A 205 51.48 29.22 13.53
N GLN A 206 52.52 29.63 12.82
CA GLN A 206 52.44 30.68 11.78
C GLN A 206 52.31 30.03 10.40
N THR A 207 51.98 30.82 9.38
CA THR A 207 51.82 30.31 8.00
C THR A 207 53.12 29.84 7.36
N GLY A 208 54.29 30.27 7.82
CA GLY A 208 55.56 29.93 7.15
C GLY A 208 55.98 28.45 7.18
N ALA A 209 57.19 28.18 6.71
CA ALA A 209 57.89 26.91 6.98
C ALA A 209 58.67 26.98 8.30
N GLY A 210 59.31 25.88 8.70
CA GLY A 210 60.15 25.81 9.90
C GLY A 210 59.35 25.75 11.20
N PHE A 211 59.95 26.28 12.28
CA PHE A 211 59.37 26.23 13.61
C PHE A 211 59.28 27.64 14.22
N ALA A 212 58.10 28.02 14.70
CA ALA A 212 57.95 29.16 15.60
C ALA A 212 58.50 28.81 16.99
N TYR A 213 59.22 29.75 17.61
CA TYR A 213 59.82 29.57 18.95
C TYR A 213 60.64 28.29 19.12
N LEU A 214 61.32 27.83 18.05
CA LEU A 214 62.14 26.61 17.96
C LEU A 214 61.40 25.27 18.08
N LEU A 215 60.15 25.25 18.54
CA LEU A 215 59.45 24.01 18.92
C LEU A 215 58.07 23.85 18.25
N ILE A 216 57.44 24.93 17.80
CA ILE A 216 56.09 24.91 17.22
C ILE A 216 56.19 24.74 15.71
N PRO A 217 55.72 23.62 15.11
CA PRO A 217 55.77 23.46 13.67
C PRO A 217 54.80 24.43 12.99
N ASN A 218 55.33 25.31 12.15
CA ASN A 218 54.51 26.18 11.30
C ASN A 218 53.78 25.34 10.23
N VAL A 219 52.74 25.91 9.62
CA VAL A 219 51.85 25.19 8.69
C VAL A 219 52.60 24.50 7.55
N GLY A 220 53.59 25.15 6.94
CA GLY A 220 54.40 24.52 5.89
C GLY A 220 55.18 23.28 6.37
N SER A 221 55.60 23.27 7.63
CA SER A 221 56.23 22.10 8.26
C SER A 221 55.22 21.02 8.61
N GLN A 222 54.01 21.39 9.03
CA GLN A 222 52.92 20.44 9.27
C GLN A 222 52.58 19.66 7.99
N ILE A 223 52.38 20.37 6.88
CA ILE A 223 52.11 19.79 5.55
C ILE A 223 53.25 18.90 5.09
N THR A 224 54.48 19.42 5.10
CA THR A 224 55.65 18.66 4.66
C THR A 224 55.86 17.40 5.50
N SER A 225 55.66 17.49 6.83
CA SER A 225 55.80 16.34 7.72
C SER A 225 54.70 15.31 7.50
N TYR A 226 53.45 15.74 7.29
CA TYR A 226 52.33 14.84 7.01
C TYR A 226 52.53 14.08 5.70
N LEU A 227 52.86 14.80 4.61
CA LEU A 227 53.11 14.21 3.30
C LEU A 227 54.30 13.24 3.28
N ALA A 228 55.32 13.49 4.10
CA ALA A 228 56.49 12.62 4.18
C ALA A 228 56.29 11.38 5.05
N ASN A 229 55.45 11.45 6.09
CA ASN A 229 55.46 10.44 7.16
C ASN A 229 54.11 9.77 7.45
N VAL A 230 53.00 10.35 7.01
CA VAL A 230 51.65 9.85 7.30
C VAL A 230 50.96 9.44 6.02
N GLN A 231 50.75 10.38 5.10
CA GLN A 231 50.02 10.14 3.86
C GLN A 231 50.65 10.94 2.71
N SER A 232 51.20 10.22 1.73
CA SER A 232 51.96 10.84 0.62
C SER A 232 51.09 11.40 -0.50
N ASN A 233 49.83 10.98 -0.62
CA ASN A 233 48.87 11.45 -1.62
C ASN A 233 47.45 11.49 -1.04
N PHE A 234 46.61 12.39 -1.50
CA PHE A 234 45.19 12.50 -1.12
C PHE A 234 44.29 11.67 -2.04
N ALA A 235 43.22 11.11 -1.48
CA ALA A 235 42.14 10.54 -2.26
C ALA A 235 41.30 11.65 -2.91
N SER A 236 40.60 11.32 -4.00
CA SER A 236 39.80 12.30 -4.75
C SER A 236 38.61 12.88 -3.96
N ASN A 237 38.18 12.20 -2.90
CA ASN A 237 37.11 12.64 -2.00
C ASN A 237 37.62 13.05 -0.60
N ASP A 238 38.93 13.22 -0.42
CA ASP A 238 39.48 13.83 0.79
C ASP A 238 39.25 15.35 0.75
N VAL A 239 38.98 15.95 1.93
CA VAL A 239 38.85 17.40 2.08
C VAL A 239 39.95 17.92 2.99
N VAL A 240 40.61 19.00 2.56
CA VAL A 240 41.68 19.63 3.33
C VAL A 240 41.23 20.95 3.94
N SER A 241 41.24 21.05 5.27
CA SER A 241 41.02 22.30 6.00
C SER A 241 42.35 23.02 6.25
N LEU A 242 42.41 24.31 5.93
CA LEU A 242 43.62 25.13 6.09
C LEU A 242 43.25 26.50 6.69
N TRP A 243 43.51 26.67 7.98
CA TRP A 243 43.28 27.96 8.67
C TRP A 243 44.46 28.39 9.54
N ALA A 244 45.12 29.48 9.13
CA ALA A 244 46.23 30.09 9.85
C ALA A 244 46.43 31.56 9.42
N GLY A 245 47.30 32.27 10.12
CA GLY A 245 47.67 33.66 9.83
C GLY A 245 47.45 34.60 11.02
N GLY A 246 46.64 34.20 12.00
CA GLY A 246 46.43 35.00 13.22
C GLY A 246 47.74 35.21 13.97
N ASN A 247 48.52 34.15 14.16
CA ASN A 247 49.81 34.21 14.85
C ASN A 247 50.86 35.05 14.11
N ASP A 248 50.79 35.12 12.78
CA ASP A 248 51.68 35.94 11.95
C ASP A 248 51.51 37.43 12.28
N PHE A 249 50.27 37.89 12.51
CA PHE A 249 49.97 39.28 12.91
C PHE A 249 50.09 39.54 14.42
N LEU A 250 49.68 38.59 15.25
CA LEU A 250 49.68 38.77 16.70
C LEU A 250 51.09 38.71 17.29
N TYR A 251 51.94 37.83 16.76
CA TYR A 251 53.24 37.45 17.34
C TYR A 251 54.36 37.27 16.32
N GLY A 252 54.07 37.32 15.03
CA GLY A 252 55.04 37.25 13.95
C GLY A 252 55.55 38.61 13.49
N THR A 253 56.29 38.59 12.38
CA THR A 253 56.76 39.81 11.67
C THR A 253 56.28 39.86 10.22
N ALA A 254 55.41 38.92 9.84
CA ALA A 254 54.89 38.80 8.49
C ALA A 254 53.74 39.78 8.28
N ASN A 255 53.63 40.27 7.05
CA ASN A 255 52.54 41.14 6.58
C ASN A 255 51.59 40.34 5.66
N ALA A 256 50.49 40.97 5.24
CA ALA A 256 49.50 40.34 4.37
C ALA A 256 50.11 39.65 3.12
N ASP A 257 51.08 40.28 2.44
CA ASP A 257 51.73 39.70 1.25
C ASP A 257 52.46 38.39 1.54
N THR A 258 53.18 38.34 2.66
CA THR A 258 53.94 37.15 3.06
C THR A 258 53.01 35.99 3.39
N ILE A 259 51.94 36.27 4.14
CA ILE A 259 50.97 35.26 4.55
C ILE A 259 50.26 34.68 3.31
N VAL A 260 49.80 35.51 2.38
CA VAL A 260 49.18 35.04 1.12
C VAL A 260 50.15 34.23 0.27
N THR A 261 51.43 34.63 0.18
CA THR A 261 52.45 33.86 -0.54
C THR A 261 52.66 32.47 0.07
N ASN A 262 52.65 32.37 1.41
CA ASN A 262 52.74 31.08 2.10
C ASN A 262 51.50 30.22 1.82
N MET A 263 50.30 30.80 1.90
CA MET A 263 49.04 30.10 1.62
C MET A 263 49.00 29.57 0.18
N GLU A 264 49.44 30.36 -0.80
CA GLU A 264 49.58 29.90 -2.19
C GLU A 264 50.51 28.68 -2.28
N SER A 265 51.68 28.75 -1.65
CA SER A 265 52.64 27.65 -1.64
C SER A 265 52.04 26.38 -1.03
N HIS A 266 51.26 26.50 0.04
CA HIS A 266 50.63 25.36 0.72
C HIS A 266 49.56 24.71 -0.13
N ILE A 267 48.66 25.50 -0.72
CA ILE A 267 47.59 25.00 -1.58
C ILE A 267 48.20 24.26 -2.77
N ARG A 268 49.23 24.82 -3.41
CA ARG A 268 49.94 24.17 -4.52
C ARG A 268 50.67 22.90 -4.09
N GLN A 269 51.25 22.87 -2.89
CA GLN A 269 51.92 21.66 -2.37
C GLN A 269 50.92 20.53 -2.13
N LEU A 270 49.75 20.86 -1.58
CA LEU A 270 48.68 19.90 -1.28
C LEU A 270 48.00 19.41 -2.56
N GLU A 271 47.75 20.31 -3.52
CA GLU A 271 47.22 19.95 -4.85
C GLU A 271 48.18 19.05 -5.62
N ALA A 272 49.49 19.33 -5.59
CA ALA A 272 50.50 18.46 -6.19
C ALA A 272 50.55 17.05 -5.56
N ALA A 273 50.04 16.89 -4.33
CA ALA A 273 49.85 15.61 -3.67
C ALA A 273 48.45 15.01 -3.89
N GLY A 274 47.60 15.62 -4.74
CA GLY A 274 46.28 15.12 -5.14
C GLY A 274 45.09 15.74 -4.42
N ALA A 275 45.27 16.73 -3.54
CA ALA A 275 44.14 17.39 -2.88
C ALA A 275 43.35 18.26 -3.88
N THR A 276 42.06 17.99 -4.04
CA THR A 276 41.20 18.70 -4.99
C THR A 276 40.13 19.56 -4.32
N THR A 277 39.82 19.31 -3.05
CA THR A 277 38.79 20.04 -2.29
C THR A 277 39.37 20.63 -1.01
N PHE A 278 39.17 21.92 -0.80
CA PHE A 278 39.69 22.66 0.36
C PHE A 278 38.60 23.40 1.11
N VAL A 279 38.75 23.54 2.43
CA VAL A 279 37.97 24.46 3.27
C VAL A 279 38.95 25.49 3.84
N ILE A 280 38.83 26.74 3.42
CA ILE A 280 39.77 27.80 3.77
C ILE A 280 39.01 28.99 4.36
N PRO A 281 39.02 29.12 5.70
CA PRO A 281 38.53 30.33 6.33
C PRO A 281 39.50 31.51 6.14
N ASN A 282 38.95 32.70 5.95
CA ASN A 282 39.73 33.93 6.04
C ASN A 282 40.00 34.30 7.52
N LEU A 283 40.70 35.41 7.79
CA LEU A 283 40.98 35.81 9.17
C LEU A 283 39.81 36.59 9.78
N PRO A 284 39.40 36.27 11.03
CA PRO A 284 38.43 37.08 11.77
C PRO A 284 39.02 38.46 12.12
N PRO A 285 38.19 39.44 12.54
CA PRO A 285 38.66 40.77 12.92
C PRO A 285 39.52 40.72 14.19
N LEU A 286 40.82 40.50 14.02
CA LEU A 286 41.79 40.33 15.11
C LEU A 286 41.87 41.56 16.02
N GLU A 287 41.57 42.75 15.48
CA GLU A 287 41.51 44.00 16.24
C GLU A 287 40.44 44.01 17.34
N LYS A 288 39.43 43.14 17.24
CA LYS A 288 38.36 42.98 18.23
C LYS A 288 38.71 41.99 19.34
N THR A 289 39.83 41.27 19.24
CA THR A 289 40.29 40.36 20.30
C THR A 289 40.71 41.14 21.56
N PRO A 290 40.47 40.62 22.77
CA PRO A 290 40.89 41.31 24.00
C PRO A 290 42.40 41.60 24.06
N GLU A 291 43.23 40.77 23.43
CA GLU A 291 44.68 40.98 23.28
C GLU A 291 45.00 42.25 22.49
N ILE A 292 44.36 42.47 21.32
CA ILE A 292 44.62 43.67 20.50
C ILE A 292 43.91 44.90 21.07
N LEU A 293 42.74 44.75 21.70
CA LEU A 293 42.09 45.83 22.44
C LEU A 293 42.97 46.37 23.57
N GLY A 294 43.86 45.55 24.13
CA GLY A 294 44.89 45.97 25.10
C GLY A 294 46.06 46.78 24.51
N ARG A 295 46.19 46.87 23.18
CA ARG A 295 47.29 47.58 22.48
C ARG A 295 46.90 49.02 22.14
N SER A 296 47.87 49.82 21.66
CA SER A 296 47.61 51.22 21.28
C SER A 296 46.67 51.33 20.07
N GLN A 297 45.92 52.44 19.98
CA GLN A 297 44.97 52.67 18.87
C GLN A 297 45.62 52.52 17.48
N THR A 298 46.86 52.97 17.32
CA THR A 298 47.60 52.83 16.06
C THR A 298 47.89 51.36 15.74
N GLN A 299 48.23 50.54 16.74
CA GLN A 299 48.43 49.11 16.53
C GLN A 299 47.11 48.42 16.17
N GLN A 300 46.01 48.77 16.84
CA GLN A 300 44.67 48.24 16.50
C GLN A 300 44.29 48.56 15.05
N GLN A 301 44.44 49.81 14.63
CA GLN A 301 44.15 50.25 13.25
C GLN A 301 45.05 49.56 12.21
N ASN A 302 46.34 49.42 12.51
CA ASN A 302 47.27 48.75 11.62
C ASN A 302 46.89 47.27 11.46
N THR A 303 46.61 46.56 12.56
CA THR A 303 46.15 45.16 12.51
C THR A 303 44.85 45.03 11.72
N ALA A 304 43.86 45.88 11.96
CA ALA A 304 42.61 45.88 11.20
C ALA A 304 42.85 46.04 9.69
N SER A 305 43.70 47.00 9.31
CA SER A 305 44.02 47.25 7.90
C SER A 305 44.77 46.09 7.23
N GLU A 306 45.67 45.43 7.95
CA GLU A 306 46.44 44.29 7.44
C GLU A 306 45.58 43.03 7.32
N VAL A 307 44.67 42.77 8.27
CA VAL A 307 43.71 41.66 8.20
C VAL A 307 42.79 41.82 6.99
N VAL A 308 42.22 43.02 6.79
CA VAL A 308 41.40 43.31 5.60
C VAL A 308 42.22 43.16 4.31
N ALA A 309 43.46 43.65 4.29
CA ALA A 309 44.35 43.49 3.14
C ALA A 309 44.65 42.01 2.83
N TYR A 310 44.91 41.21 3.87
CA TYR A 310 45.11 39.76 3.74
C TYR A 310 43.87 39.07 3.19
N ASN A 311 42.69 39.30 3.78
CA ASN A 311 41.44 38.66 3.36
C ASN A 311 41.12 38.95 1.89
N ASN A 312 41.28 40.21 1.44
CA ASN A 312 41.06 40.59 0.05
C ASN A 312 42.06 39.91 -0.92
N LYS A 313 43.33 39.82 -0.52
CA LYS A 313 44.37 39.15 -1.32
C LYS A 313 44.15 37.64 -1.36
N LEU A 314 43.74 37.03 -0.25
CA LEU A 314 43.42 35.60 -0.18
C LEU A 314 42.25 35.26 -1.10
N ALA A 315 41.16 36.03 -1.06
CA ALA A 315 40.01 35.82 -1.96
C ALA A 315 40.43 35.92 -3.45
N THR A 316 41.28 36.90 -3.79
CA THR A 316 41.83 37.05 -5.15
C THR A 316 42.70 35.85 -5.54
N LEU A 317 43.54 35.37 -4.62
CA LEU A 317 44.38 34.19 -4.82
C LEU A 317 43.52 32.94 -5.05
N ILE A 318 42.54 32.67 -4.19
CA ILE A 318 41.67 31.50 -4.30
C ILE A 318 40.92 31.51 -5.63
N GLY A 319 40.34 32.64 -6.03
CA GLY A 319 39.71 32.78 -7.34
C GLY A 319 40.64 32.45 -8.51
N SER A 320 41.92 32.83 -8.40
CA SER A 320 42.94 32.51 -9.41
C SER A 320 43.30 31.02 -9.40
N LEU A 321 43.51 30.43 -8.23
CA LEU A 321 43.90 29.02 -8.09
C LEU A 321 42.79 28.04 -8.49
N ARG A 322 41.51 28.36 -8.22
CA ARG A 322 40.37 27.53 -8.69
C ARG A 322 40.39 27.37 -10.21
N LEU A 323 40.64 28.47 -10.94
CA LEU A 323 40.69 28.47 -12.40
C LEU A 323 41.97 27.82 -12.95
N GLU A 324 43.10 28.03 -12.28
CA GLU A 324 44.40 27.51 -12.72
C GLU A 324 44.54 26.01 -12.48
N LEU A 325 44.14 25.53 -11.31
CA LEU A 325 44.38 24.16 -10.83
C LEU A 325 43.15 23.25 -10.96
N GLY A 326 41.96 23.81 -11.21
CA GLY A 326 40.72 23.02 -11.27
C GLY A 326 40.29 22.44 -9.92
N ILE A 327 40.69 23.09 -8.82
CA ILE A 327 40.34 22.69 -7.45
C ILE A 327 39.04 23.37 -6.98
N THR A 328 38.35 22.72 -6.06
CA THR A 328 37.23 23.29 -5.31
C THR A 328 37.75 23.88 -4.00
N VAL A 329 37.37 25.12 -3.69
CA VAL A 329 37.71 25.75 -2.41
C VAL A 329 36.42 26.28 -1.81
N HIS A 330 36.09 25.86 -0.59
CA HIS A 330 35.01 26.40 0.22
C HIS A 330 35.58 27.53 1.08
N GLU A 331 35.26 28.78 0.72
CA GLU A 331 35.74 29.98 1.43
C GLU A 331 34.83 30.33 2.60
N VAL A 332 35.30 30.12 3.82
CA VAL A 332 34.55 30.51 5.03
C VAL A 332 34.90 31.95 5.38
N ASN A 333 33.95 32.87 5.22
CA ASN A 333 34.17 34.29 5.51
C ASN A 333 34.07 34.57 7.03
N ALA A 334 35.04 34.08 7.79
CA ALA A 334 35.15 34.29 9.23
C ALA A 334 35.11 35.77 9.62
N TYR A 335 35.63 36.68 8.79
CA TYR A 335 35.56 38.12 9.04
C TYR A 335 34.12 38.62 9.13
N SER A 336 33.28 38.30 8.15
CA SER A 336 31.86 38.68 8.14
C SER A 336 31.11 37.97 9.27
N ILE A 337 31.26 36.64 9.40
CA ILE A 337 30.61 35.83 10.45
C ILE A 337 30.84 36.43 11.84
N PHE A 338 32.08 36.80 12.18
CA PHE A 338 32.38 37.40 13.48
C PHE A 338 31.71 38.77 13.68
N ASN A 339 31.63 39.59 12.63
CA ASN A 339 30.95 40.88 12.72
C ASN A 339 29.45 40.71 12.88
N ASP A 340 28.84 39.83 12.09
CA ASP A 340 27.40 39.56 12.13
C ASP A 340 26.98 39.00 13.50
N ILE A 341 27.77 38.09 14.08
CA ILE A 341 27.55 37.57 15.44
C ILE A 341 27.65 38.69 16.50
N ILE A 342 28.62 39.60 16.38
CA ILE A 342 28.77 40.71 17.33
C ILE A 342 27.60 41.68 17.25
N ASP A 343 27.12 41.96 16.05
CA ASP A 343 26.03 42.89 15.80
C ASP A 343 24.68 42.29 16.22
N ASN A 344 24.51 40.96 16.10
CA ASN A 344 23.28 40.22 16.43
C ASN A 344 23.38 39.33 17.68
N LYS A 345 24.31 39.64 18.59
CA LYS A 345 24.64 38.83 19.78
C LYS A 345 23.44 38.37 20.62
N GLY A 346 22.38 39.18 20.71
CA GLY A 346 21.16 38.83 21.48
C GLY A 346 20.42 37.62 20.91
N ALA A 347 20.41 37.47 19.59
CA ALA A 347 19.81 36.34 18.87
C ALA A 347 20.60 35.03 19.05
N LEU A 348 21.79 35.10 19.64
CA LEU A 348 22.69 33.97 19.90
C LEU A 348 22.87 33.71 21.40
N GLY A 349 22.12 34.40 22.27
CA GLY A 349 22.28 34.30 23.72
C GLY A 349 23.61 34.86 24.25
N LEU A 350 24.30 35.68 23.46
CA LEU A 350 25.61 36.23 23.80
C LEU A 350 25.47 37.61 24.47
N THR A 351 26.06 37.75 25.65
CA THR A 351 26.02 39.00 26.42
C THR A 351 27.38 39.72 26.43
N ASN A 352 28.50 39.00 26.23
CA ASN A 352 29.84 39.58 26.27
C ASN A 352 30.64 39.33 24.98
N THR A 353 30.89 40.42 24.24
CA THR A 353 31.61 40.40 22.96
C THR A 353 32.98 41.07 23.01
N GLN A 354 33.46 41.51 24.19
CA GLN A 354 34.63 42.39 24.29
C GLN A 354 35.69 41.92 25.29
N SER A 355 35.31 41.11 26.28
CA SER A 355 36.21 40.65 27.34
C SER A 355 36.41 39.13 27.26
N ALA A 356 37.54 38.67 27.78
CA ALA A 356 37.80 37.24 27.97
C ALA A 356 36.95 36.68 29.12
N ALA A 357 36.37 35.48 28.94
CA ALA A 357 35.64 34.77 29.98
C ALA A 357 36.57 34.25 31.09
N CYS A 358 37.80 33.88 30.72
CA CYS A 358 38.84 33.48 31.63
C CYS A 358 39.73 34.69 31.98
N SER A 359 39.80 35.02 33.27
CA SER A 359 40.57 36.14 33.79
C SER A 359 41.71 35.65 34.68
N GLY A 360 42.90 35.57 34.11
CA GLY A 360 44.13 35.12 34.77
C GLY A 360 45.20 36.19 34.93
N ASN A 361 46.08 36.03 35.92
CA ASN A 361 47.29 36.84 36.02
C ASN A 361 48.29 36.43 34.92
N PRO A 362 49.19 37.32 34.45
CA PRO A 362 50.19 36.98 33.44
C PRO A 362 50.99 35.74 33.88
N GLY A 363 50.95 34.70 33.05
CA GLY A 363 51.70 33.47 33.26
C GLY A 363 53.21 33.63 33.06
N LEU A 364 53.96 32.54 33.25
CA LEU A 364 55.40 32.50 33.00
C LEU A 364 55.74 32.59 31.50
N LEU A 365 54.80 32.18 30.62
CA LEU A 365 54.88 32.33 29.18
C LEU A 365 54.16 33.63 28.75
N PRO A 366 54.74 34.47 27.87
CA PRO A 366 54.15 35.72 27.40
C PRO A 366 53.04 35.48 26.36
N LEU A 367 52.21 34.45 26.56
CA LEU A 367 51.13 34.08 25.67
C LEU A 367 49.78 34.58 26.24
N PRO A 368 48.80 34.94 25.39
CA PRO A 368 47.49 35.48 25.78
C PRO A 368 46.55 34.43 26.41
N ILE A 369 47.11 33.37 26.98
CA ILE A 369 46.38 32.18 27.46
C ILE A 369 46.22 32.19 28.98
N CYS A 370 45.23 31.47 29.47
CA CYS A 370 45.04 31.24 30.89
C CYS A 370 45.98 30.17 31.45
N ASN A 371 46.25 30.26 32.75
CA ASN A 371 47.03 29.30 33.52
C ASN A 371 46.10 28.39 34.33
N ASN A 372 46.66 27.29 34.81
CA ASN A 372 45.98 26.38 35.72
C ASN A 372 45.43 27.09 36.96
N GLY A 373 44.11 26.96 37.17
CA GLY A 373 43.40 27.52 38.32
C GLY A 373 42.90 28.97 38.16
N ASP A 374 43.10 29.59 36.99
CA ASP A 374 42.51 30.90 36.69
C ASP A 374 40.98 30.84 36.72
N GLN A 375 40.36 31.95 37.12
CA GLN A 375 38.90 32.03 37.26
C GLN A 375 38.24 32.17 35.88
N VAL A 376 37.20 31.37 35.65
CA VAL A 376 36.36 31.42 34.46
C VAL A 376 34.97 31.95 34.86
N ALA A 377 34.40 32.84 34.06
CA ALA A 377 33.05 33.35 34.24
C ALA A 377 32.04 32.20 34.34
N SER A 378 31.08 32.30 35.28
CA SER A 378 30.05 31.27 35.49
C SER A 378 29.12 31.09 34.29
N ASN A 379 28.95 32.14 33.49
CA ASN A 379 28.17 32.18 32.25
C ASN A 379 29.09 32.24 31.02
N VAL A 380 30.17 31.45 31.00
CA VAL A 380 31.15 31.40 29.89
C VAL A 380 30.52 31.18 28.51
N ASP A 381 29.35 30.53 28.45
CA ASP A 381 28.67 30.25 27.18
C ASP A 381 28.01 31.50 26.56
N GLU A 382 27.88 32.59 27.32
CA GLU A 382 27.41 33.91 26.84
C GLU A 382 28.56 34.83 26.35
N TYR A 383 29.81 34.33 26.35
CA TYR A 383 31.01 35.05 25.91
C TYR A 383 31.45 34.57 24.53
N ILE A 384 31.99 35.47 23.70
CA ILE A 384 32.61 35.07 22.43
C ILE A 384 34.09 34.70 22.55
N PHE A 385 34.79 35.23 23.56
CA PHE A 385 36.22 34.99 23.80
C PHE A 385 36.43 34.22 25.09
N PHE A 386 37.09 33.07 25.00
CA PHE A 386 37.45 32.27 26.17
C PHE A 386 38.62 32.89 26.92
N ASP A 387 39.72 33.18 26.22
CA ASP A 387 40.87 33.92 26.73
C ASP A 387 41.05 35.23 25.95
N LYS A 388 42.27 35.80 25.92
CA LYS A 388 42.48 37.08 25.25
C LYS A 388 42.56 36.99 23.72
N ALA A 389 42.63 35.81 23.14
CA ALA A 389 42.76 35.61 21.70
C ALA A 389 41.78 34.57 21.14
N HIS A 390 41.44 33.54 21.91
CA HIS A 390 40.73 32.37 21.41
C HIS A 390 39.21 32.44 21.68
N PRO A 391 38.39 31.92 20.75
CA PRO A 391 36.94 31.86 20.93
C PRO A 391 36.49 30.86 22.01
N THR A 392 35.30 31.06 22.56
CA THR A 392 34.61 30.05 23.38
C THR A 392 34.08 28.90 22.51
N LYS A 393 33.66 27.79 23.15
CA LYS A 393 32.99 26.68 22.47
C LYS A 393 31.72 27.15 21.75
N THR A 394 30.99 28.10 22.32
CA THR A 394 29.77 28.67 21.72
C THR A 394 30.10 29.35 20.39
N MET A 395 31.15 30.16 20.38
CA MET A 395 31.62 30.81 19.15
C MET A 395 32.15 29.79 18.13
N HIS A 396 32.86 28.75 18.57
CA HIS A 396 33.31 27.66 17.69
C HIS A 396 32.15 26.87 17.09
N GLN A 397 31.07 26.63 17.85
CA GLN A 397 29.84 26.01 17.37
C GLN A 397 29.22 26.83 16.24
N TYR A 398 29.08 28.15 16.41
CA TYR A 398 28.53 29.01 15.36
C TYR A 398 29.41 29.10 14.12
N ILE A 399 30.73 29.25 14.28
CA ILE A 399 31.67 29.18 13.14
C ILE A 399 31.55 27.82 12.44
N GLY A 400 31.39 26.74 13.21
CA GLY A 400 31.14 25.40 12.70
C GLY A 400 29.87 25.35 11.86
N ARG A 401 28.73 25.86 12.35
CA ARG A 401 27.47 25.93 11.61
C ARG A 401 27.58 26.72 10.31
N PHE A 402 28.19 27.90 10.34
CA PHE A 402 28.44 28.67 9.11
C PHE A 402 29.39 27.96 8.14
N ALA A 403 30.41 27.27 8.65
CA ALA A 403 31.29 26.47 7.80
C ALA A 403 30.53 25.31 7.14
N THR A 404 29.63 24.67 7.87
CA THR A 404 28.71 23.63 7.38
C THR A 404 27.83 24.17 6.23
N GLU A 405 27.30 25.39 6.36
CA GLU A 405 26.54 26.04 5.29
C GLU A 405 27.34 26.34 4.02
N VAL A 406 28.64 26.62 4.16
CA VAL A 406 29.52 26.90 3.02
C VAL A 406 29.92 25.62 2.28
N VAL A 407 30.00 24.49 2.98
CA VAL A 407 30.40 23.21 2.37
C VAL A 407 29.22 22.37 1.87
N GLY A 408 28.05 22.52 2.50
CA GLY A 408 26.84 21.80 2.15
C GLY A 408 26.06 22.47 1.03
N GLN A 409 25.20 21.69 0.39
CA GLN A 409 24.18 22.22 -0.52
C GLN A 409 22.93 22.58 0.29
N ALA A 410 22.23 23.64 -0.12
CA ALA A 410 21.01 24.08 0.54
C ALA A 410 19.92 22.99 0.47
N ASP A 411 19.27 22.72 1.59
CA ASP A 411 18.13 21.81 1.75
C ASP A 411 17.30 22.41 2.90
N THR A 412 16.45 23.37 2.56
CA THR A 412 15.85 24.31 3.51
C THR A 412 14.83 23.65 4.42
N ASP A 413 14.02 22.73 3.90
CA ASP A 413 12.99 22.01 4.65
C ASP A 413 13.47 20.64 5.17
N GLY A 414 14.66 20.20 4.78
CA GLY A 414 15.34 19.05 5.38
C GLY A 414 14.76 17.71 4.96
N ASP A 415 14.15 17.65 3.78
CA ASP A 415 13.58 16.43 3.21
C ASP A 415 14.63 15.54 2.52
N GLY A 416 15.86 16.07 2.35
CA GLY A 416 17.00 15.38 1.75
C GLY A 416 17.20 15.66 0.26
N ILE A 417 16.30 16.42 -0.37
CA ILE A 417 16.44 16.95 -1.73
C ILE A 417 16.94 18.39 -1.63
N VAL A 418 17.94 18.74 -2.44
CA VAL A 418 18.55 20.07 -2.36
C VAL A 418 17.65 21.11 -3.06
N ASP A 419 17.56 22.32 -2.51
CA ASP A 419 16.74 23.45 -3.00
C ASP A 419 16.88 23.70 -4.52
N ALA A 420 18.05 23.38 -5.10
CA ALA A 420 18.32 23.61 -6.52
C ALA A 420 17.50 22.71 -7.48
N ILE A 421 16.99 21.58 -6.98
CA ILE A 421 16.17 20.62 -7.74
C ILE A 421 14.85 20.30 -7.03
N ASP A 422 14.65 20.85 -5.85
CA ASP A 422 13.40 20.75 -5.10
C ASP A 422 12.34 21.69 -5.70
N THR A 423 11.16 21.14 -5.92
CA THR A 423 9.99 21.84 -6.46
C THR A 423 8.92 22.11 -5.40
N CYS A 424 8.97 21.43 -4.27
CA CYS A 424 7.97 21.48 -3.22
C CYS A 424 8.58 22.15 -1.99
N GLU A 425 8.55 23.48 -1.98
CA GLU A 425 9.00 24.25 -0.82
C GLU A 425 8.19 23.84 0.43
N TRP A 426 8.87 23.22 1.42
CA TRP A 426 8.34 22.84 2.73
C TRP A 426 7.57 21.52 2.83
N THR A 427 8.24 20.42 2.50
CA THR A 427 7.71 19.08 2.64
C THR A 427 7.59 18.63 4.10
N GLU A 428 6.35 18.43 4.58
CA GLU A 428 6.10 18.07 6.00
C GLU A 428 6.46 16.61 6.34
N ASP A 429 6.30 15.67 5.39
CA ASP A 429 6.69 14.26 5.56
C ASP A 429 7.89 13.91 4.66
N GLY A 430 9.08 14.05 5.23
CA GLY A 430 10.35 13.72 4.58
C GLY A 430 10.62 12.21 4.42
N SER A 431 9.74 11.32 4.90
CA SER A 431 10.03 9.87 4.89
C SER A 431 9.88 9.23 3.51
N MET A 432 9.11 9.84 2.60
CA MET A 432 8.85 9.33 1.24
C MET A 432 8.69 10.46 0.20
N VAL A 433 9.71 11.30 0.05
CA VAL A 433 9.76 12.31 -1.02
C VAL A 433 10.17 11.73 -2.37
N ASN A 434 9.67 12.30 -3.46
CA ASN A 434 10.07 11.91 -4.81
C ASN A 434 11.41 12.54 -5.21
N GLN A 435 11.79 12.44 -6.48
CA GLN A 435 13.04 13.01 -6.99
C GLN A 435 13.08 14.55 -7.02
N THR A 436 11.93 15.21 -6.81
CA THR A 436 11.77 16.67 -6.84
C THR A 436 11.33 17.23 -5.49
N GLY A 437 11.54 16.48 -4.40
CA GLY A 437 11.26 16.91 -3.01
C GLY A 437 9.81 16.82 -2.56
N CYS A 438 8.87 16.46 -3.44
CA CYS A 438 7.46 16.44 -3.07
C CYS A 438 7.08 15.17 -2.30
N SER A 439 6.39 15.31 -1.16
CA SER A 439 5.68 14.19 -0.52
C SER A 439 4.53 13.69 -1.40
N TRP A 440 3.90 12.57 -1.05
CA TRP A 440 2.75 12.07 -1.81
C TRP A 440 1.60 13.09 -1.79
N ASP A 441 1.33 13.72 -0.66
CA ASP A 441 0.24 14.70 -0.48
C ASP A 441 0.40 15.98 -1.32
N GLN A 442 1.65 16.37 -1.63
CA GLN A 442 1.96 17.59 -2.40
C GLN A 442 2.03 17.36 -3.92
N ARG A 443 1.86 16.12 -4.37
CA ARG A 443 1.88 15.78 -5.80
C ARG A 443 0.48 15.83 -6.38
N ASP A 444 0.44 15.93 -7.69
CA ASP A 444 -0.73 15.76 -8.55
C ASP A 444 -0.29 14.72 -9.59
N ASP A 445 -0.58 13.45 -9.31
CA ASP A 445 0.02 12.31 -10.04
C ASP A 445 -0.62 12.08 -11.42
N ASP A 446 -1.86 12.53 -11.63
CA ASP A 446 -2.58 12.45 -12.91
C ASP A 446 -2.69 13.79 -13.67
N ALA A 447 -2.21 14.87 -13.05
CA ALA A 447 -2.08 16.21 -13.61
C ALA A 447 -3.42 16.84 -14.00
N ASP A 448 -4.45 16.60 -13.19
CA ASP A 448 -5.78 17.20 -13.36
C ASP A 448 -5.95 18.55 -12.65
N GLY A 449 -4.97 18.95 -11.84
CA GLY A 449 -4.92 20.20 -11.10
C GLY A 449 -5.33 20.11 -9.63
N VAL A 450 -5.69 18.93 -9.13
CA VAL A 450 -5.98 18.65 -7.72
C VAL A 450 -4.84 17.83 -7.11
N LEU A 451 -4.37 18.23 -5.94
CA LEU A 451 -3.29 17.51 -5.26
C LEU A 451 -3.82 16.18 -4.70
N ASN A 452 -3.01 15.14 -4.70
CA ASN A 452 -3.30 13.80 -4.19
C ASN A 452 -4.00 13.76 -2.81
N VAL A 453 -3.70 14.70 -1.92
CA VAL A 453 -4.32 14.77 -0.58
C VAL A 453 -5.80 15.18 -0.64
N ASP A 454 -6.17 15.98 -1.63
CA ASP A 454 -7.51 16.49 -1.88
C ASP A 454 -8.20 15.76 -3.05
N ASP A 455 -7.46 14.94 -3.80
CA ASP A 455 -7.94 14.18 -4.96
C ASP A 455 -8.56 12.84 -4.52
N VAL A 456 -9.86 12.71 -4.81
CA VAL A 456 -10.67 11.52 -4.54
C VAL A 456 -10.70 10.59 -5.75
N CYS A 457 -10.36 11.08 -6.94
CA CYS A 457 -10.50 10.40 -8.21
C CYS A 457 -9.15 10.24 -8.94
N PRO A 458 -8.19 9.49 -8.36
CA PRO A 458 -6.88 9.34 -8.95
C PRO A 458 -6.94 8.67 -10.32
N GLY A 459 -6.17 9.18 -11.27
CA GLY A 459 -6.07 8.68 -12.64
C GLY A 459 -7.04 9.34 -13.61
N THR A 460 -7.45 10.58 -13.35
CA THR A 460 -8.23 11.39 -14.27
C THR A 460 -7.47 11.65 -15.57
N ASP A 461 -8.19 11.55 -16.70
CA ASP A 461 -7.58 11.75 -18.01
C ASP A 461 -7.00 13.17 -18.15
N LEU A 462 -5.79 13.26 -18.68
CA LEU A 462 -5.06 14.51 -18.85
C LEU A 462 -5.87 15.55 -19.65
N ASN A 463 -6.12 16.72 -19.04
CA ASN A 463 -6.98 17.83 -19.52
C ASN A 463 -8.49 17.62 -19.44
N ALA A 464 -9.00 16.61 -18.71
CA ALA A 464 -10.41 16.54 -18.38
C ALA A 464 -10.80 17.73 -17.47
N GLU A 465 -12.03 18.24 -17.60
CA GLU A 465 -12.53 19.20 -16.62
C GLU A 465 -12.97 18.44 -15.35
N VAL A 466 -12.36 18.80 -14.22
CA VAL A 466 -12.60 18.16 -12.91
C VAL A 466 -13.28 19.11 -11.93
N ASP A 467 -13.94 18.55 -10.93
CA ASP A 467 -14.44 19.32 -9.80
C ASP A 467 -13.37 19.53 -8.70
N ALA A 468 -13.81 20.01 -7.54
CA ALA A 468 -12.91 20.31 -6.42
C ALA A 468 -12.23 19.07 -5.81
N ASN A 469 -12.69 17.86 -6.14
CA ASN A 469 -12.15 16.60 -5.63
C ASN A 469 -11.34 15.83 -6.70
N GLY A 470 -10.99 16.46 -7.83
CA GLY A 470 -10.24 15.81 -8.92
C GLY A 470 -11.10 14.91 -9.82
N CYS A 471 -12.41 14.88 -9.61
CA CYS A 471 -13.27 13.95 -10.35
C CYS A 471 -13.79 14.60 -11.65
N SER A 472 -13.46 14.00 -12.80
CA SER A 472 -14.11 14.35 -14.07
C SER A 472 -15.53 13.79 -14.14
N ALA A 473 -16.37 14.34 -15.02
CA ALA A 473 -17.73 13.82 -15.26
C ALA A 473 -17.75 12.32 -15.63
N ALA A 474 -16.68 11.79 -16.23
CA ALA A 474 -16.61 10.36 -16.59
C ALA A 474 -16.29 9.44 -15.39
N GLN A 475 -15.82 9.98 -14.27
CA GLN A 475 -15.49 9.23 -13.05
C GLN A 475 -16.53 9.42 -11.95
N ARG A 476 -17.41 10.42 -12.07
CA ARG A 476 -18.48 10.67 -11.11
C ARG A 476 -19.74 9.94 -11.52
N ASP A 477 -20.45 9.47 -10.52
CA ASP A 477 -21.78 8.88 -10.57
C ASP A 477 -22.52 9.54 -9.39
N THR A 478 -23.12 10.69 -9.67
CA THR A 478 -23.50 11.64 -8.61
C THR A 478 -24.73 11.19 -7.82
N ASP A 479 -25.64 10.45 -8.43
CA ASP A 479 -26.82 9.86 -7.80
C ASP A 479 -26.68 8.36 -7.49
N GLY A 480 -25.64 7.69 -8.00
CA GLY A 480 -25.26 6.34 -7.62
C GLY A 480 -26.02 5.27 -8.39
N ASP A 481 -26.35 5.50 -9.65
CA ASP A 481 -27.10 4.58 -10.51
C ASP A 481 -26.24 3.67 -11.39
N GLY A 482 -24.93 3.91 -11.41
CA GLY A 482 -23.96 3.13 -12.18
C GLY A 482 -23.68 3.68 -13.58
N LYS A 483 -24.32 4.78 -13.99
CA LYS A 483 -23.91 5.61 -15.13
C LYS A 483 -23.00 6.72 -14.62
N ASN A 484 -22.07 7.17 -15.47
CA ASN A 484 -21.22 8.30 -15.09
C ASN A 484 -21.81 9.59 -15.62
N ASP A 485 -21.59 10.72 -14.93
CA ASP A 485 -22.17 12.02 -15.28
C ASP A 485 -21.85 12.47 -16.74
N ALA A 486 -20.84 11.88 -17.39
CA ALA A 486 -20.48 12.21 -18.77
C ALA A 486 -21.38 11.53 -19.82
N PHE A 487 -21.98 10.40 -19.49
CA PHE A 487 -22.87 9.63 -20.37
C PHE A 487 -24.30 9.52 -19.85
N ASP A 488 -24.49 9.80 -18.57
CA ASP A 488 -25.78 9.84 -17.91
C ASP A 488 -26.59 11.05 -18.39
N PRO A 489 -27.78 10.83 -19.01
CA PRO A 489 -28.67 11.91 -19.42
C PRO A 489 -29.27 12.65 -18.21
N CYS A 490 -29.32 12.02 -17.04
CA CYS A 490 -29.89 12.55 -15.81
C CYS A 490 -28.96 12.41 -14.57
N PRO A 491 -27.78 13.07 -14.53
CA PRO A 491 -26.74 12.90 -13.49
C PRO A 491 -27.08 13.27 -12.04
N TYR A 492 -28.34 13.61 -11.75
CA TYR A 492 -28.78 13.99 -10.42
C TYR A 492 -30.15 13.39 -10.08
N SER A 493 -30.66 12.46 -10.91
CA SER A 493 -31.99 11.90 -10.74
C SER A 493 -31.98 10.86 -9.61
N PRO A 494 -32.96 10.87 -8.71
CA PRO A 494 -33.01 9.87 -7.65
C PRO A 494 -33.25 8.48 -8.26
N ASN A 495 -32.29 7.57 -8.05
CA ASN A 495 -32.31 6.17 -8.50
C ASN A 495 -33.48 5.34 -7.91
N LEU A 496 -34.69 5.58 -8.40
CA LEU A 496 -35.93 4.94 -7.99
C LEU A 496 -36.83 4.75 -9.22
N ILE A 497 -36.78 3.54 -9.78
CA ILE A 497 -37.54 3.07 -10.95
C ILE A 497 -37.05 3.78 -12.23
N ASP A 498 -36.27 3.03 -13.00
CA ASP A 498 -35.65 3.38 -14.29
C ASP A 498 -35.86 2.14 -15.18
N TYR A 499 -36.74 2.25 -16.18
CA TYR A 499 -37.21 1.11 -16.97
C TYR A 499 -36.17 0.62 -17.99
N ASP A 500 -35.52 1.52 -18.71
CA ASP A 500 -34.53 1.20 -19.74
C ASP A 500 -33.08 1.18 -19.24
N ALA A 501 -32.88 1.54 -17.98
CA ALA A 501 -31.61 1.65 -17.31
C ALA A 501 -30.67 2.66 -17.98
N ASP A 502 -31.19 3.79 -18.48
CA ASP A 502 -30.38 4.85 -19.08
C ASP A 502 -29.76 5.82 -18.06
N GLY A 503 -30.29 5.84 -16.83
CA GLY A 503 -29.90 6.70 -15.71
C GLY A 503 -30.94 7.73 -15.29
N CYS A 504 -32.04 7.86 -16.05
CA CYS A 504 -33.17 8.70 -15.71
C CYS A 504 -34.25 7.93 -14.94
N SER A 505 -34.82 8.54 -13.89
CA SER A 505 -36.04 7.96 -13.31
C SER A 505 -37.23 8.15 -14.25
N ASP A 506 -38.15 7.18 -14.32
CA ASP A 506 -39.38 7.21 -15.15
C ASP A 506 -40.28 8.44 -14.92
N SER A 507 -40.03 9.21 -13.87
CA SER A 507 -40.80 10.42 -13.55
C SER A 507 -40.21 11.70 -14.12
N GLU A 508 -38.96 11.63 -14.55
CA GLU A 508 -38.16 12.73 -15.10
C GLU A 508 -37.62 12.42 -16.51
N ASP A 509 -37.62 11.14 -16.91
CA ASP A 509 -37.47 10.65 -18.27
C ASP A 509 -38.75 10.92 -19.09
N TRP A 510 -38.58 11.20 -20.38
CA TRP A 510 -39.67 11.48 -21.32
C TRP A 510 -39.84 10.39 -22.39
N ASP A 511 -38.98 9.38 -22.37
CA ASP A 511 -38.89 8.27 -23.33
C ASP A 511 -38.39 7.03 -22.56
N ASP A 512 -39.28 6.47 -21.72
CA ASP A 512 -38.97 5.49 -20.67
C ASP A 512 -38.36 4.18 -21.24
N ASP A 513 -38.49 3.90 -22.55
CA ASP A 513 -37.85 2.77 -23.24
C ASP A 513 -36.80 3.16 -24.32
N ASN A 514 -36.51 4.46 -24.47
CA ASN A 514 -35.51 5.04 -25.36
C ASN A 514 -35.65 4.62 -26.84
N ASP A 515 -36.87 4.46 -27.33
CA ASP A 515 -37.14 4.08 -28.72
C ASP A 515 -37.21 5.29 -29.70
N MET A 516 -37.10 6.51 -29.16
CA MET A 516 -37.25 7.83 -29.81
C MET A 516 -38.68 8.37 -29.93
N VAL A 517 -39.66 7.71 -29.32
CA VAL A 517 -41.05 8.15 -29.21
C VAL A 517 -41.33 8.48 -27.75
N ALA A 518 -41.66 9.75 -27.48
CA ALA A 518 -41.88 10.17 -26.10
C ALA A 518 -43.15 9.53 -25.51
N ASP A 519 -43.15 9.15 -24.23
CA ASP A 519 -44.23 8.42 -23.53
C ASP A 519 -45.66 8.95 -23.75
N TYR A 520 -45.81 10.24 -23.99
CA TYR A 520 -47.13 10.87 -24.18
C TYR A 520 -47.66 10.76 -25.62
N GLU A 521 -46.80 10.40 -26.56
CA GLU A 521 -47.10 10.11 -27.96
C GLU A 521 -46.97 8.61 -28.27
N ASP A 522 -46.67 7.79 -27.26
CA ASP A 522 -46.45 6.35 -27.36
C ASP A 522 -47.55 5.55 -26.63
N ASN A 523 -48.11 4.53 -27.28
CA ASN A 523 -49.05 3.60 -26.69
C ASN A 523 -48.37 2.47 -25.90
N CYS A 524 -47.06 2.30 -26.06
CA CYS A 524 -46.20 1.40 -25.30
C CYS A 524 -45.06 2.13 -24.57
N PRO A 525 -45.32 3.11 -23.66
CA PRO A 525 -44.26 3.90 -23.00
C PRO A 525 -43.22 3.10 -22.20
N LYS A 526 -43.41 1.79 -22.03
CA LYS A 526 -42.49 0.86 -21.36
C LYS A 526 -42.39 -0.40 -22.18
N GLY A 527 -42.12 -0.22 -23.46
CA GLY A 527 -42.02 -1.26 -24.46
C GLY A 527 -40.62 -1.86 -24.52
N ALA A 528 -40.17 -2.16 -25.73
CA ALA A 528 -38.94 -2.86 -26.01
C ALA A 528 -37.83 -1.82 -26.08
N ILE A 529 -36.90 -1.93 -25.13
CA ILE A 529 -35.83 -0.95 -24.98
C ILE A 529 -35.03 -0.73 -26.28
N GLY A 530 -35.02 0.51 -26.77
CA GLY A 530 -34.25 1.01 -27.88
C GLY A 530 -34.96 1.00 -29.24
N ILE A 531 -34.54 1.92 -30.13
CA ILE A 531 -35.15 2.17 -31.46
C ILE A 531 -35.49 0.88 -32.20
N HIS A 532 -36.79 0.66 -32.41
CA HIS A 532 -37.33 -0.36 -33.29
C HIS A 532 -37.73 0.25 -34.64
N THR A 533 -37.88 -0.61 -35.66
CA THR A 533 -38.06 -0.16 -37.07
C THR A 533 -39.38 -0.60 -37.68
N TYR A 534 -40.24 -1.23 -36.89
CA TYR A 534 -41.47 -1.86 -37.32
C TYR A 534 -42.57 -1.39 -36.38
N ASP A 535 -43.26 -0.34 -36.80
CA ASP A 535 -44.40 0.28 -36.14
C ASP A 535 -45.40 0.54 -37.29
N LEU A 536 -46.33 -0.41 -37.47
CA LEU A 536 -47.18 -0.48 -38.64
C LEU A 536 -48.29 0.58 -38.62
N ASP A 537 -48.86 0.87 -37.46
CA ASP A 537 -49.96 1.83 -37.30
C ASP A 537 -49.50 3.24 -36.85
N GLN A 538 -48.21 3.39 -36.50
CA GLN A 538 -47.54 4.62 -36.08
C GLN A 538 -47.98 5.15 -34.71
N ASP A 539 -48.27 4.25 -33.77
CA ASP A 539 -48.71 4.60 -32.42
C ASP A 539 -47.58 4.64 -31.38
N GLY A 540 -46.34 4.32 -31.78
CA GLY A 540 -45.15 4.30 -30.94
C GLY A 540 -44.71 2.89 -30.52
N CYS A 541 -45.62 1.90 -30.54
CA CYS A 541 -45.29 0.53 -30.19
C CYS A 541 -44.51 -0.19 -31.30
N SER A 542 -43.57 -1.07 -30.93
CA SER A 542 -42.99 -2.03 -31.86
C SER A 542 -44.01 -3.11 -32.21
N ASP A 543 -44.10 -3.52 -33.49
CA ASP A 543 -44.96 -4.61 -33.95
C ASP A 543 -44.81 -5.92 -33.12
N GLU A 544 -43.67 -6.14 -32.46
CA GLU A 544 -43.43 -7.35 -31.65
C GLU A 544 -44.13 -7.34 -30.29
N GLU A 545 -44.46 -6.17 -29.77
CA GLU A 545 -45.03 -5.98 -28.43
C GLU A 545 -46.34 -5.21 -28.41
N ASP A 546 -46.59 -4.47 -29.49
CA ASP A 546 -47.88 -3.89 -29.78
C ASP A 546 -48.94 -4.96 -29.63
N LEU A 547 -50.02 -4.62 -28.94
CA LEU A 547 -51.13 -5.52 -28.73
C LEU A 547 -52.16 -5.41 -29.85
N ASP A 548 -52.09 -4.44 -30.75
CA ASP A 548 -53.01 -4.16 -31.87
C ASP A 548 -52.19 -3.59 -33.05
N ILE A 549 -51.42 -4.44 -33.73
CA ILE A 549 -50.34 -4.03 -34.67
C ILE A 549 -50.85 -3.17 -35.84
N ASP A 550 -52.12 -3.26 -36.23
CA ASP A 550 -52.68 -2.48 -37.33
C ASP A 550 -53.69 -1.41 -36.91
N GLY A 551 -53.91 -1.26 -35.59
CA GLY A 551 -54.67 -0.16 -34.99
C GLY A 551 -56.16 -0.17 -35.32
N ASP A 552 -56.73 -1.35 -35.58
CA ASP A 552 -58.10 -1.51 -36.04
C ASP A 552 -59.13 -1.66 -34.91
N GLY A 553 -58.65 -1.90 -33.70
CA GLY A 553 -59.42 -2.06 -32.48
C GLY A 553 -59.58 -3.51 -31.98
N LEU A 554 -59.04 -4.50 -32.69
CA LEU A 554 -58.81 -5.85 -32.17
C LEU A 554 -57.38 -6.01 -31.71
N SER A 555 -57.18 -6.72 -30.61
CA SER A 555 -55.82 -7.09 -30.25
C SER A 555 -55.32 -8.26 -31.09
N ASN A 556 -54.02 -8.31 -31.36
CA ASN A 556 -53.34 -9.44 -32.01
C ASN A 556 -53.72 -10.81 -31.42
N ALA A 557 -53.96 -10.85 -30.10
CA ALA A 557 -54.40 -12.05 -29.41
C ALA A 557 -55.84 -12.45 -29.79
N VAL A 558 -56.73 -11.48 -29.98
CA VAL A 558 -58.09 -11.70 -30.49
C VAL A 558 -58.04 -12.06 -31.97
N GLU A 559 -57.20 -11.39 -32.76
CA GLU A 559 -57.02 -11.68 -34.19
C GLU A 559 -56.46 -13.08 -34.44
N ASP A 560 -55.48 -13.52 -33.64
CA ASP A 560 -55.03 -14.94 -33.62
C ASP A 560 -56.17 -15.90 -33.35
N MET A 561 -57.08 -15.53 -32.44
CA MET A 561 -58.20 -16.38 -32.06
C MET A 561 -59.23 -16.48 -33.17
N ILE A 562 -59.52 -15.37 -33.87
CA ILE A 562 -60.54 -15.33 -34.93
C ILE A 562 -59.97 -15.61 -36.33
N GLY A 563 -58.65 -15.59 -36.49
CA GLY A 563 -57.91 -15.87 -37.72
C GLY A 563 -57.72 -14.68 -38.66
N SER A 564 -58.04 -13.47 -38.22
CA SER A 564 -57.77 -12.23 -38.96
C SER A 564 -56.26 -11.94 -39.04
N ASP A 565 -55.87 -11.19 -40.07
CA ASP A 565 -54.48 -10.82 -40.33
C ASP A 565 -54.11 -9.58 -39.51
N LYS A 566 -53.39 -9.83 -38.41
CA LYS A 566 -52.86 -8.85 -37.45
C LYS A 566 -52.09 -7.65 -38.01
N ARG A 567 -51.85 -7.61 -39.30
CA ARG A 567 -51.07 -6.56 -39.97
C ARG A 567 -51.89 -5.91 -41.08
N ASN A 568 -53.19 -6.14 -41.09
CA ASN A 568 -54.12 -5.66 -42.08
C ASN A 568 -55.47 -5.38 -41.41
N PRO A 569 -55.83 -4.10 -41.22
CA PRO A 569 -56.97 -3.68 -40.40
C PRO A 569 -58.36 -3.95 -41.05
N ASP A 570 -58.40 -4.75 -42.11
CA ASP A 570 -59.57 -5.16 -42.92
C ASP A 570 -59.14 -6.43 -43.68
N THR A 571 -59.23 -7.58 -43.01
CA THR A 571 -58.60 -8.83 -43.44
C THR A 571 -59.20 -9.38 -44.73
N ASP A 572 -60.52 -9.31 -44.89
CA ASP A 572 -61.22 -9.85 -46.05
C ASP A 572 -61.48 -8.81 -47.17
N GLY A 573 -61.26 -7.53 -46.87
CA GLY A 573 -61.27 -6.43 -47.83
C GLY A 573 -62.68 -5.98 -48.24
N ASP A 574 -63.68 -6.20 -47.40
CA ASP A 574 -65.07 -5.82 -47.67
C ASP A 574 -65.37 -4.33 -47.38
N GLY A 575 -64.47 -3.68 -46.62
CA GLY A 575 -64.49 -2.27 -46.26
C GLY A 575 -64.97 -1.96 -44.84
N TYR A 576 -65.15 -2.96 -43.99
CA TYR A 576 -65.28 -2.84 -42.54
C TYR A 576 -64.01 -3.35 -41.85
N ASN A 577 -63.54 -2.62 -40.84
CA ASN A 577 -62.38 -3.08 -40.07
C ASN A 577 -62.76 -4.30 -39.23
N ASP A 578 -61.82 -5.21 -39.03
CA ASP A 578 -62.02 -6.47 -38.31
C ASP A 578 -62.54 -6.21 -36.88
N GLY A 579 -62.09 -5.13 -36.23
CA GLY A 579 -62.59 -4.69 -34.90
C GLY A 579 -64.03 -4.23 -34.82
N ILE A 580 -64.70 -4.06 -35.95
CA ILE A 580 -66.11 -3.66 -36.02
C ILE A 580 -66.94 -4.71 -36.77
N ASP A 581 -66.31 -5.61 -37.51
CA ASP A 581 -66.95 -6.66 -38.29
C ASP A 581 -67.28 -7.90 -37.44
N ALA A 582 -68.50 -8.43 -37.56
CA ALA A 582 -68.89 -9.67 -36.89
C ALA A 582 -68.31 -10.93 -37.56
N PHE A 583 -67.96 -10.84 -38.85
CA PHE A 583 -67.33 -11.89 -39.64
C PHE A 583 -66.10 -11.36 -40.40
N PRO A 584 -65.00 -10.98 -39.72
CA PRO A 584 -63.81 -10.34 -40.32
C PRO A 584 -63.04 -11.13 -41.41
N LEU A 585 -63.50 -12.33 -41.74
CA LEU A 585 -62.88 -13.25 -42.69
C LEU A 585 -63.77 -13.60 -43.87
N ASP A 586 -65.03 -13.17 -43.86
CA ASP A 586 -65.99 -13.45 -44.91
C ASP A 586 -66.50 -12.14 -45.50
N ALA A 587 -65.88 -11.73 -46.61
CA ALA A 587 -66.22 -10.50 -47.31
C ALA A 587 -67.66 -10.44 -47.88
N THR A 588 -68.50 -11.45 -47.61
CA THR A 588 -69.92 -11.45 -47.94
C THR A 588 -70.84 -11.24 -46.74
N GLU A 589 -70.39 -11.47 -45.52
CA GLU A 589 -71.15 -11.36 -44.27
C GLU A 589 -70.46 -10.33 -43.36
N TRP A 590 -71.19 -9.38 -42.77
CA TRP A 590 -70.58 -8.41 -41.85
C TRP A 590 -71.44 -8.16 -40.60
N LEU A 591 -72.60 -8.81 -40.52
CA LEU A 591 -73.60 -8.59 -39.50
C LEU A 591 -74.30 -9.89 -39.11
N ASP A 592 -74.37 -10.15 -37.81
CA ASP A 592 -75.10 -11.23 -37.16
C ASP A 592 -76.20 -10.60 -36.30
N SER A 593 -77.45 -10.68 -36.73
CA SER A 593 -78.55 -9.95 -36.09
C SER A 593 -79.02 -10.55 -34.77
N ASP A 594 -78.92 -11.85 -34.57
CA ASP A 594 -79.38 -12.54 -33.36
C ASP A 594 -78.25 -13.18 -32.53
N GLY A 595 -77.03 -13.18 -33.05
CA GLY A 595 -75.79 -13.40 -32.32
C GLY A 595 -75.41 -14.87 -32.20
N ASP A 596 -75.83 -15.73 -33.12
CA ASP A 596 -75.58 -17.17 -33.08
C ASP A 596 -74.37 -17.63 -33.90
N GLY A 597 -73.69 -16.70 -34.59
CA GLY A 597 -72.51 -16.96 -35.38
C GLY A 597 -72.79 -17.42 -36.81
N CYS A 598 -74.05 -17.35 -37.25
CA CYS A 598 -74.43 -17.51 -38.65
C CYS A 598 -74.72 -16.14 -39.27
N GLY A 599 -74.06 -15.85 -40.39
CA GLY A 599 -74.22 -14.55 -41.03
C GLY A 599 -75.62 -14.37 -41.62
N ASP A 600 -76.21 -13.17 -41.42
CA ASP A 600 -77.57 -12.84 -41.81
C ASP A 600 -77.90 -13.19 -43.29
N ASN A 601 -76.94 -13.20 -44.23
CA ASN A 601 -77.22 -13.57 -45.62
C ASN A 601 -77.24 -15.07 -45.91
N SER A 602 -76.72 -15.91 -45.03
CA SER A 602 -76.57 -17.34 -45.24
C SER A 602 -77.47 -18.21 -44.35
N ASP A 603 -78.01 -17.64 -43.27
CA ASP A 603 -78.85 -18.33 -42.30
C ASP A 603 -80.29 -18.63 -42.82
N GLU A 604 -80.75 -19.87 -42.67
CA GLU A 604 -82.14 -20.28 -42.99
C GLU A 604 -83.13 -19.91 -41.88
N PHE A 605 -82.64 -19.62 -40.66
CA PHE A 605 -83.39 -19.08 -39.52
C PHE A 605 -82.76 -17.81 -38.88
N PRO A 606 -82.62 -16.66 -39.59
CA PRO A 606 -81.89 -15.42 -39.19
C PRO A 606 -82.34 -14.65 -37.92
N LEU A 607 -83.23 -15.22 -37.11
CA LEU A 607 -83.74 -14.64 -35.87
C LEU A 607 -83.91 -15.69 -34.76
N ASP A 608 -83.57 -16.96 -35.02
CA ASP A 608 -83.54 -18.01 -34.02
C ASP A 608 -82.09 -18.41 -33.74
N ALA A 609 -81.54 -17.76 -32.72
CA ALA A 609 -80.14 -17.89 -32.33
C ALA A 609 -79.67 -19.30 -31.86
N ASN A 610 -80.45 -20.36 -32.12
CA ASN A 610 -80.10 -21.74 -31.80
C ASN A 610 -80.16 -22.66 -33.03
N GLU A 611 -80.40 -22.15 -34.24
CA GLU A 611 -80.62 -23.00 -35.41
C GLU A 611 -80.21 -22.27 -36.68
N CYS A 612 -79.30 -22.83 -37.49
CA CYS A 612 -78.93 -22.22 -38.77
C CYS A 612 -79.25 -23.09 -40.00
N ILE A 613 -79.42 -24.40 -39.80
CA ILE A 613 -79.51 -25.41 -40.87
C ILE A 613 -80.44 -26.58 -40.47
N ASP A 614 -81.06 -27.20 -41.47
CA ASP A 614 -81.89 -28.42 -41.40
C ASP A 614 -81.41 -29.37 -42.52
N THR A 615 -80.56 -30.34 -42.15
CA THR A 615 -79.67 -31.07 -43.07
C THR A 615 -80.39 -32.20 -43.83
N ASP A 616 -81.32 -32.91 -43.22
CA ASP A 616 -82.09 -33.98 -43.87
C ASP A 616 -83.54 -33.60 -44.22
N GLU A 617 -83.92 -32.35 -43.95
CA GLU A 617 -85.22 -31.75 -44.27
C GLU A 617 -86.41 -32.47 -43.61
N ASP A 618 -86.20 -33.14 -42.47
CA ASP A 618 -87.25 -33.85 -41.74
C ASP A 618 -88.18 -32.88 -40.96
N GLY A 619 -87.72 -31.64 -40.77
CA GLY A 619 -88.44 -30.53 -40.16
C GLY A 619 -88.18 -30.32 -38.67
N ILE A 620 -87.23 -31.05 -38.09
CA ILE A 620 -86.54 -30.73 -36.83
C ILE A 620 -85.16 -30.23 -37.22
N GLY A 621 -84.81 -28.98 -36.91
CA GLY A 621 -83.49 -28.49 -37.29
C GLY A 621 -82.38 -29.23 -36.52
N ASP A 622 -81.17 -29.17 -37.08
CA ASP A 622 -80.07 -30.06 -36.71
C ASP A 622 -79.73 -30.04 -35.22
N ASN A 623 -79.98 -28.92 -34.52
CA ASN A 623 -79.65 -28.81 -33.10
C ASN A 623 -80.70 -29.47 -32.20
N GLY A 624 -81.88 -29.79 -32.72
CA GLY A 624 -82.97 -30.48 -32.03
C GLY A 624 -83.07 -31.98 -32.33
N ASP A 625 -82.34 -32.47 -33.34
CA ASP A 625 -82.36 -33.88 -33.77
C ASP A 625 -81.14 -34.66 -33.25
N ALA A 626 -81.36 -35.88 -32.74
CA ALA A 626 -80.28 -36.76 -32.30
C ALA A 626 -79.52 -37.39 -33.49
N PHE A 627 -80.15 -37.48 -34.66
CA PHE A 627 -79.56 -37.98 -35.90
C PHE A 627 -79.90 -37.06 -37.10
N PRO A 628 -79.35 -35.83 -37.16
CA PRO A 628 -79.71 -34.77 -38.15
C PRO A 628 -79.49 -35.07 -39.65
N ALA A 629 -79.06 -36.28 -39.98
CA ALA A 629 -78.74 -36.70 -41.34
C ALA A 629 -79.41 -38.02 -41.73
N ASP A 630 -80.23 -38.59 -40.84
CA ASP A 630 -80.87 -39.88 -40.99
C ASP A 630 -82.38 -39.74 -40.73
N GLU A 631 -83.15 -39.65 -41.82
CA GLU A 631 -84.61 -39.46 -41.76
C GLU A 631 -85.36 -40.58 -40.99
N GLU A 632 -84.68 -41.69 -40.64
CA GLU A 632 -85.26 -42.84 -39.96
C GLU A 632 -84.99 -42.91 -38.44
N GLU A 633 -84.09 -42.09 -37.90
CA GLU A 633 -83.76 -42.02 -36.46
C GLU A 633 -83.88 -40.58 -35.95
N TRP A 634 -84.44 -40.36 -34.77
CA TRP A 634 -84.66 -39.00 -34.25
C TRP A 634 -84.58 -38.91 -32.71
N THR A 635 -84.52 -40.04 -32.00
CA THR A 635 -84.46 -40.05 -30.53
C THR A 635 -83.56 -41.17 -30.06
N ASP A 636 -82.64 -40.80 -29.18
CA ASP A 636 -81.67 -41.65 -28.51
C ASP A 636 -81.78 -41.38 -26.99
N SER A 637 -82.47 -42.27 -26.28
CA SER A 637 -82.87 -42.04 -24.89
C SER A 637 -81.75 -42.24 -23.89
N ASP A 638 -80.80 -43.12 -24.17
CA ASP A 638 -79.61 -43.33 -23.35
C ASP A 638 -78.32 -42.75 -23.95
N GLY A 639 -78.37 -42.27 -25.19
CA GLY A 639 -77.35 -41.43 -25.78
C GLY A 639 -76.16 -42.21 -26.32
N ASP A 640 -76.31 -43.49 -26.67
CA ASP A 640 -75.21 -44.32 -27.16
C ASP A 640 -75.03 -44.32 -28.68
N GLY A 641 -75.78 -43.48 -29.39
CA GLY A 641 -75.65 -43.32 -30.83
C GLY A 641 -76.26 -44.47 -31.63
N VAL A 642 -76.98 -45.39 -30.98
CA VAL A 642 -77.93 -46.29 -31.64
C VAL A 642 -79.33 -45.80 -31.29
N GLY A 643 -80.09 -45.37 -32.29
CA GLY A 643 -81.45 -44.87 -32.04
C GLY A 643 -82.31 -45.91 -31.32
N ASP A 644 -83.18 -45.45 -30.41
CA ASP A 644 -83.97 -46.27 -29.47
C ASP A 644 -84.71 -47.45 -30.14
N ASN A 645 -84.99 -47.33 -31.44
CA ASN A 645 -85.73 -48.31 -32.22
C ASN A 645 -84.87 -49.53 -32.65
N SER A 646 -83.53 -49.45 -32.51
CA SER A 646 -82.53 -50.40 -33.04
C SER A 646 -81.59 -51.00 -31.97
N ASP A 647 -81.58 -50.45 -30.77
CA ASP A 647 -80.72 -50.89 -29.65
C ASP A 647 -81.27 -52.13 -28.88
N ASP A 648 -80.40 -53.09 -28.51
CA ASP A 648 -80.72 -54.25 -27.64
C ASP A 648 -80.75 -53.85 -26.14
N CYS A 649 -80.14 -52.72 -25.78
CA CYS A 649 -80.07 -52.14 -24.44
C CYS A 649 -80.56 -50.66 -24.34
N PRO A 650 -81.77 -50.26 -24.81
CA PRO A 650 -82.22 -48.85 -25.05
C PRO A 650 -82.33 -47.87 -23.87
N ASN A 651 -81.86 -48.26 -22.69
CA ASN A 651 -81.83 -47.41 -21.50
C ASN A 651 -80.50 -47.56 -20.75
N ALA A 652 -79.52 -48.23 -21.34
CA ALA A 652 -78.23 -48.59 -20.78
C ALA A 652 -77.15 -48.47 -21.85
N SER A 653 -76.72 -47.22 -22.05
CA SER A 653 -75.72 -46.84 -23.05
C SER A 653 -74.56 -47.82 -23.14
N GLY A 654 -74.30 -48.33 -24.34
CA GLY A 654 -73.06 -49.02 -24.59
C GLY A 654 -72.78 -49.30 -26.05
N TYR A 655 -71.54 -49.69 -26.32
CA TYR A 655 -71.01 -49.76 -27.68
C TYR A 655 -70.60 -51.18 -28.07
N SER A 656 -70.99 -52.18 -27.28
CA SER A 656 -70.66 -53.57 -27.58
C SER A 656 -71.23 -53.95 -28.95
N LEU A 657 -70.46 -54.74 -29.70
CA LEU A 657 -70.94 -55.28 -30.97
C LEU A 657 -71.78 -56.54 -30.74
N ILE A 658 -71.55 -57.23 -29.62
CA ILE A 658 -72.25 -58.45 -29.22
C ILE A 658 -72.43 -58.46 -27.69
N PRO A 659 -73.66 -58.32 -27.17
CA PRO A 659 -74.90 -57.86 -27.84
C PRO A 659 -74.77 -56.41 -28.39
N LEU A 660 -75.64 -55.90 -29.27
CA LEU A 660 -75.45 -54.55 -29.85
C LEU A 660 -76.02 -53.46 -28.92
N GLY A 661 -75.25 -52.40 -28.64
CA GLY A 661 -75.72 -51.25 -27.85
C GLY A 661 -75.65 -51.46 -26.33
N CYS A 662 -74.93 -52.49 -25.86
CA CYS A 662 -74.80 -52.78 -24.44
C CYS A 662 -73.40 -52.38 -23.89
N PRO A 663 -73.24 -52.25 -22.54
CA PRO A 663 -71.97 -51.83 -21.96
C PRO A 663 -70.84 -52.84 -22.21
N ASP A 664 -69.74 -52.34 -22.76
CA ASP A 664 -68.47 -53.02 -22.98
C ASP A 664 -67.38 -52.05 -22.50
N ARG A 665 -66.74 -52.40 -21.38
CA ARG A 665 -65.96 -51.46 -20.58
C ARG A 665 -64.52 -51.34 -21.04
N ASP A 666 -63.96 -52.37 -21.64
CA ASP A 666 -62.62 -52.29 -22.23
C ASP A 666 -62.65 -52.12 -23.75
N GLY A 667 -63.81 -52.30 -24.39
CA GLY A 667 -64.03 -51.93 -25.77
C GLY A 667 -63.45 -52.93 -26.77
N ASP A 668 -63.29 -54.19 -26.38
CA ASP A 668 -62.83 -55.24 -27.30
C ASP A 668 -63.94 -55.71 -28.27
N GLY A 669 -65.17 -55.20 -28.06
CA GLY A 669 -66.37 -55.47 -28.84
C GLY A 669 -67.30 -56.52 -28.21
N ILE A 670 -66.93 -57.09 -27.07
CA ILE A 670 -67.66 -58.12 -26.33
C ILE A 670 -68.25 -57.48 -25.06
N GLY A 671 -69.56 -57.64 -24.85
CA GLY A 671 -70.23 -57.06 -23.69
C GLY A 671 -69.65 -57.55 -22.35
N ASP A 672 -69.60 -56.64 -21.35
CA ASP A 672 -69.09 -56.87 -19.99
C ASP A 672 -69.65 -58.14 -19.32
N ASP A 673 -70.85 -58.56 -19.73
CA ASP A 673 -71.57 -59.68 -19.15
C ASP A 673 -71.06 -61.05 -19.63
N VAL A 674 -70.26 -61.08 -20.68
CA VAL A 674 -69.75 -62.32 -21.30
C VAL A 674 -68.22 -62.40 -21.44
N ASP A 675 -67.49 -61.36 -21.03
CA ASP A 675 -66.02 -61.32 -21.03
C ASP A 675 -65.39 -61.85 -19.69
N ALA A 676 -64.29 -62.60 -19.80
CA ALA A 676 -63.50 -63.14 -18.68
C ALA A 676 -62.57 -62.09 -18.05
N PHE A 677 -62.14 -61.09 -18.81
CA PHE A 677 -61.44 -59.93 -18.28
C PHE A 677 -62.07 -58.62 -18.77
N PRO A 678 -63.27 -58.23 -18.27
CA PRO A 678 -64.05 -57.04 -18.70
C PRO A 678 -63.41 -55.66 -18.44
N ASN A 679 -62.11 -55.59 -18.22
CA ASN A 679 -61.36 -54.34 -18.12
C ASN A 679 -60.00 -54.45 -18.85
N ASN A 680 -59.79 -55.48 -19.68
CA ASN A 680 -58.57 -55.70 -20.44
C ASN A 680 -58.88 -56.01 -21.90
N VAL A 681 -58.78 -54.97 -22.73
CA VAL A 681 -59.11 -55.01 -24.16
C VAL A 681 -58.32 -56.06 -24.97
N ASP A 682 -57.13 -56.42 -24.49
CA ASP A 682 -56.24 -57.35 -25.18
C ASP A 682 -56.49 -58.82 -24.77
N GLU A 683 -57.30 -59.06 -23.73
CA GLU A 683 -57.51 -60.38 -23.14
C GLU A 683 -58.98 -60.62 -22.84
N TRP A 684 -59.58 -61.57 -23.55
CA TRP A 684 -60.97 -61.98 -23.30
C TRP A 684 -61.06 -63.44 -22.83
N SER A 685 -59.91 -64.12 -22.63
CA SER A 685 -59.80 -65.57 -22.37
C SER A 685 -58.58 -65.95 -21.50
N ASP A 686 -58.75 -66.98 -20.66
CA ASP A 686 -57.74 -67.59 -19.77
C ASP A 686 -57.92 -69.12 -19.75
N GLU A 687 -57.09 -69.86 -20.50
CA GLU A 687 -57.27 -71.29 -20.74
C GLU A 687 -56.75 -72.16 -19.57
N ASP A 688 -55.63 -71.79 -18.92
CA ASP A 688 -55.01 -72.61 -17.86
C ASP A 688 -55.22 -72.10 -16.43
N GLY A 689 -55.74 -70.88 -16.27
CA GLY A 689 -56.27 -70.34 -15.02
C GLY A 689 -55.20 -69.83 -14.07
N ASP A 690 -54.01 -69.50 -14.56
CA ASP A 690 -52.91 -68.97 -13.77
C ASP A 690 -53.06 -67.46 -13.46
N GLY A 691 -53.99 -66.79 -14.17
CA GLY A 691 -54.34 -65.39 -13.99
C GLY A 691 -53.62 -64.44 -14.94
N TYR A 692 -52.81 -64.94 -15.87
CA TYR A 692 -52.34 -64.23 -17.04
C TYR A 692 -53.23 -64.59 -18.25
N GLY A 693 -53.52 -63.61 -19.11
CA GLY A 693 -54.37 -63.85 -20.27
C GLY A 693 -53.64 -64.59 -21.39
N ASP A 694 -54.39 -65.38 -22.16
CA ASP A 694 -53.85 -66.28 -23.19
C ASP A 694 -53.02 -65.54 -24.27
N ASN A 695 -53.30 -64.25 -24.54
CA ASN A 695 -52.61 -63.51 -25.59
C ASN A 695 -51.24 -62.95 -25.14
N GLY A 696 -51.02 -62.76 -23.84
CA GLY A 696 -49.81 -62.17 -23.24
C GLY A 696 -48.86 -63.16 -22.56
N ASP A 697 -49.31 -64.38 -22.29
CA ASP A 697 -48.49 -65.42 -21.66
C ASP A 697 -47.54 -66.12 -22.67
N VAL A 698 -46.24 -66.18 -22.36
CA VAL A 698 -45.24 -66.89 -23.19
C VAL A 698 -45.41 -68.42 -23.10
N PHE A 699 -46.02 -68.91 -22.02
CA PHE A 699 -46.34 -70.31 -21.80
C PHE A 699 -47.83 -70.53 -21.39
N PRO A 700 -48.84 -70.25 -22.27
CA PRO A 700 -50.30 -70.23 -21.98
C PRO A 700 -50.98 -71.53 -21.50
N ARG A 701 -50.18 -72.55 -21.18
CA ARG A 701 -50.63 -73.85 -20.69
C ARG A 701 -49.79 -74.37 -19.53
N ASN A 702 -48.83 -73.59 -19.04
CA ASN A 702 -47.97 -73.93 -17.94
C ASN A 702 -48.14 -72.91 -16.80
N PRO A 703 -48.94 -73.22 -15.78
CA PRO A 703 -49.34 -72.23 -14.77
C PRO A 703 -48.22 -71.81 -13.79
N ASP A 704 -47.00 -72.32 -13.97
CA ASP A 704 -45.84 -72.00 -13.12
C ASP A 704 -44.83 -71.08 -13.83
N GLU A 705 -44.98 -70.80 -15.13
CA GLU A 705 -44.05 -69.95 -15.91
C GLU A 705 -44.84 -69.08 -16.88
N TRP A 706 -44.58 -67.75 -16.90
CA TRP A 706 -45.28 -66.81 -17.78
C TRP A 706 -44.34 -65.88 -18.56
N ALA A 707 -43.03 -65.88 -18.26
CA ALA A 707 -42.02 -65.00 -18.85
C ALA A 707 -40.63 -65.66 -18.95
N ASP A 708 -39.83 -65.19 -19.91
CA ASP A 708 -38.44 -65.58 -20.20
C ASP A 708 -37.71 -64.30 -20.67
N SER A 709 -36.95 -63.68 -19.77
CA SER A 709 -36.46 -62.30 -19.88
C SER A 709 -35.17 -62.16 -20.70
N ASP A 710 -34.25 -63.12 -20.62
CA ASP A 710 -33.04 -63.16 -21.45
C ASP A 710 -33.15 -64.13 -22.63
N ASN A 711 -34.28 -64.84 -22.74
CA ASN A 711 -34.66 -65.65 -23.87
C ASN A 711 -33.71 -66.84 -24.08
N ASP A 712 -33.15 -67.36 -22.98
CA ASP A 712 -32.27 -68.53 -22.95
C ASP A 712 -33.05 -69.86 -22.88
N SER A 713 -34.39 -69.78 -22.84
CA SER A 713 -35.40 -70.85 -22.76
C SER A 713 -35.63 -71.49 -21.40
N TYR A 714 -35.03 -70.96 -20.34
CA TYR A 714 -35.41 -71.22 -18.95
C TYR A 714 -36.28 -70.07 -18.44
N GLY A 715 -37.38 -70.41 -17.75
CA GLY A 715 -38.29 -69.38 -17.23
C GLY A 715 -37.63 -68.60 -16.10
N ASP A 716 -37.94 -67.30 -16.03
CA ASP A 716 -37.33 -66.37 -15.05
C ASP A 716 -37.44 -66.85 -13.61
N ASN A 717 -38.49 -67.62 -13.31
CA ASN A 717 -38.78 -68.10 -11.97
C ASN A 717 -37.87 -69.26 -11.54
N PHE A 718 -37.27 -69.97 -12.50
CA PHE A 718 -36.37 -71.10 -12.30
C PHE A 718 -34.89 -70.71 -12.43
N ASP A 719 -34.58 -69.68 -13.22
CA ASP A 719 -33.21 -69.28 -13.52
C ASP A 719 -32.51 -68.56 -12.34
N ALA A 720 -31.26 -68.94 -12.03
CA ALA A 720 -30.46 -68.29 -10.99
C ALA A 720 -29.91 -66.92 -11.41
N PHE A 721 -29.74 -66.70 -12.72
CA PHE A 721 -29.38 -65.41 -13.33
C PHE A 721 -30.33 -65.07 -14.50
N PRO A 722 -31.60 -64.71 -14.24
CA PRO A 722 -32.67 -64.49 -15.24
C PRO A 722 -32.46 -63.39 -16.31
N LEU A 723 -31.27 -62.78 -16.34
CA LEU A 723 -30.92 -61.69 -17.26
C LEU A 723 -29.59 -61.97 -18.00
N ASN A 724 -28.99 -63.14 -17.79
CA ASN A 724 -27.71 -63.50 -18.37
C ASN A 724 -27.83 -64.81 -19.15
N GLU A 725 -28.01 -64.70 -20.47
CA GLU A 725 -28.19 -65.82 -21.40
C GLU A 725 -27.07 -66.89 -21.40
N SER A 726 -25.96 -66.66 -20.67
CA SER A 726 -24.80 -67.57 -20.61
C SER A 726 -24.60 -68.25 -19.26
N GLU A 727 -25.34 -67.87 -18.22
CA GLU A 727 -25.23 -68.42 -16.87
C GLU A 727 -26.64 -68.67 -16.32
N TRP A 728 -26.96 -69.91 -15.97
CA TRP A 728 -28.29 -70.26 -15.41
C TRP A 728 -28.17 -71.00 -14.07
N LEU A 729 -26.93 -71.26 -13.62
CA LEU A 729 -26.62 -72.08 -12.44
C LEU A 729 -25.39 -71.55 -11.70
N ASP A 730 -25.46 -71.57 -10.37
CA ASP A 730 -24.40 -71.23 -9.42
C ASP A 730 -24.34 -72.36 -8.37
N SER A 731 -23.32 -73.21 -8.47
CA SER A 731 -23.24 -74.49 -7.76
C SER A 731 -22.77 -74.37 -6.31
N ASP A 732 -21.84 -73.47 -6.01
CA ASP A 732 -21.30 -73.27 -4.66
C ASP A 732 -21.80 -71.99 -3.97
N GLY A 733 -22.52 -71.14 -4.70
CA GLY A 733 -23.31 -70.03 -4.19
C GLY A 733 -22.48 -68.78 -3.90
N ASP A 734 -21.33 -68.62 -4.55
CA ASP A 734 -20.44 -67.48 -4.33
C ASP A 734 -20.83 -66.23 -5.13
N GLY A 735 -21.76 -66.40 -6.09
CA GLY A 735 -22.30 -65.34 -6.94
C GLY A 735 -21.60 -65.17 -8.29
N VAL A 736 -20.64 -66.03 -8.64
CA VAL A 736 -20.08 -66.18 -9.98
C VAL A 736 -20.69 -67.42 -10.61
N GLY A 737 -21.18 -67.30 -11.85
CA GLY A 737 -21.79 -68.44 -12.54
C GLY A 737 -20.76 -69.54 -12.84
N ASP A 738 -21.21 -70.80 -12.80
CA ASP A 738 -20.35 -71.98 -12.96
C ASP A 738 -19.52 -71.96 -14.25
N ASN A 739 -19.96 -71.28 -15.32
CA ASN A 739 -19.20 -71.23 -16.57
C ASN A 739 -18.04 -70.22 -16.53
N SER A 740 -18.01 -69.31 -15.55
CA SER A 740 -17.01 -68.24 -15.41
C SER A 740 -16.07 -68.43 -14.21
N ASP A 741 -16.41 -69.31 -13.27
CA ASP A 741 -15.61 -69.56 -12.07
C ASP A 741 -14.46 -70.58 -12.31
N ALA A 742 -13.25 -70.21 -11.91
CA ALA A 742 -12.06 -71.06 -11.99
C ALA A 742 -12.03 -72.18 -10.93
N PHE A 743 -12.76 -72.02 -9.82
CA PHE A 743 -12.86 -72.98 -8.73
C PHE A 743 -14.31 -73.22 -8.28
N VAL A 744 -15.15 -73.70 -9.22
CA VAL A 744 -16.61 -74.02 -9.13
C VAL A 744 -17.15 -74.77 -7.88
N ASP A 745 -16.29 -75.24 -6.97
CA ASP A 745 -16.67 -75.94 -5.74
C ASP A 745 -16.10 -75.23 -4.48
N ASP A 746 -15.38 -74.11 -4.61
CA ASP A 746 -14.75 -73.36 -3.52
C ASP A 746 -15.10 -71.86 -3.57
N ALA A 747 -16.20 -71.52 -2.92
CA ALA A 747 -16.75 -70.17 -2.81
C ALA A 747 -15.84 -69.08 -2.19
N THR A 748 -14.57 -69.37 -1.89
CA THR A 748 -13.59 -68.39 -1.39
C THR A 748 -12.53 -67.99 -2.41
N GLU A 749 -12.40 -68.72 -3.51
CA GLU A 749 -11.43 -68.46 -4.57
C GLU A 749 -12.14 -68.58 -5.93
N TRP A 750 -12.08 -67.55 -6.76
CA TRP A 750 -12.75 -67.54 -8.07
C TRP A 750 -11.79 -67.18 -9.22
N LEU A 751 -10.54 -66.81 -8.90
CA LEU A 751 -9.54 -66.33 -9.84
C LEU A 751 -8.12 -66.82 -9.49
N ASP A 752 -7.36 -67.19 -10.52
CA ASP A 752 -5.94 -67.57 -10.47
C ASP A 752 -5.22 -66.78 -11.57
N SER A 753 -4.62 -65.66 -11.18
CA SER A 753 -4.13 -64.63 -12.10
C SER A 753 -2.85 -65.01 -12.83
N ASP A 754 -1.95 -65.77 -12.21
CA ASP A 754 -0.67 -66.18 -12.81
C ASP A 754 -0.58 -67.67 -13.16
N GLY A 755 -1.58 -68.46 -12.75
CA GLY A 755 -1.80 -69.83 -13.19
C GLY A 755 -0.93 -70.85 -12.48
N ASP A 756 -0.42 -70.54 -11.29
CA ASP A 756 0.40 -71.47 -10.52
C ASP A 756 -0.41 -72.45 -9.66
N GLY A 757 -1.73 -72.24 -9.59
CA GLY A 757 -2.70 -73.10 -8.91
C GLY A 757 -2.98 -72.69 -7.47
N CYS A 758 -2.48 -71.55 -7.01
CA CYS A 758 -2.92 -70.86 -5.82
C CYS A 758 -3.97 -69.79 -6.20
N GLY A 759 -5.07 -69.72 -5.43
CA GLY A 759 -6.10 -68.71 -5.65
C GLY A 759 -5.61 -67.33 -5.20
N ASP A 760 -5.93 -66.30 -5.98
CA ASP A 760 -5.42 -64.94 -5.78
C ASP A 760 -5.70 -64.37 -4.38
N ASN A 761 -6.77 -64.81 -3.69
CA ASN A 761 -7.09 -64.29 -2.36
C ASN A 761 -6.20 -64.89 -1.26
N SER A 762 -5.61 -66.06 -1.50
CA SER A 762 -4.72 -66.75 -0.58
C SER A 762 -3.24 -66.59 -0.92
N ASP A 763 -2.91 -66.12 -2.12
CA ASP A 763 -1.54 -65.94 -2.59
C ASP A 763 -0.91 -64.62 -2.09
N VAL A 764 0.28 -64.70 -1.48
CA VAL A 764 1.02 -63.50 -1.02
C VAL A 764 1.63 -62.73 -2.20
N TRP A 765 1.89 -63.39 -3.32
CA TRP A 765 2.36 -62.82 -4.59
C TRP A 765 1.52 -63.27 -5.80
N PRO A 766 0.28 -62.77 -5.97
CA PRO A 766 -0.69 -63.22 -6.99
C PRO A 766 -0.34 -62.97 -8.47
N GLN A 767 0.90 -62.60 -8.76
CA GLN A 767 1.41 -62.31 -10.11
C GLN A 767 2.80 -62.91 -10.34
N ASP A 768 3.35 -63.63 -9.35
CA ASP A 768 4.63 -64.33 -9.44
C ASP A 768 4.43 -65.83 -9.19
N ALA A 769 4.16 -66.54 -10.28
CA ALA A 769 3.91 -67.98 -10.32
C ALA A 769 5.05 -68.89 -9.78
N THR A 770 6.09 -68.32 -9.16
CA THR A 770 7.18 -69.05 -8.51
C THR A 770 7.12 -69.04 -6.98
N GLU A 771 6.31 -68.17 -6.38
CA GLU A 771 6.25 -67.89 -4.94
C GLU A 771 4.80 -67.71 -4.48
N CYS A 772 4.33 -68.54 -3.55
CA CYS A 772 2.97 -68.38 -2.99
C CYS A 772 2.96 -68.05 -1.49
N PHE A 773 4.08 -68.25 -0.77
CA PHE A 773 4.10 -68.27 0.70
C PHE A 773 5.32 -67.55 1.31
N ASP A 774 5.06 -66.71 2.31
CA ASP A 774 6.04 -66.10 3.22
C ASP A 774 5.69 -66.53 4.66
N ARG A 775 6.39 -67.54 5.20
CA ARG A 775 5.96 -68.14 6.46
C ARG A 775 6.28 -67.28 7.69
N ASP A 776 7.35 -66.50 7.66
CA ASP A 776 7.79 -65.70 8.81
C ASP A 776 7.63 -64.18 8.62
N TYR A 777 7.18 -63.75 7.44
CA TYR A 777 6.79 -62.41 7.08
C TYR A 777 7.94 -61.40 7.08
N ASP A 778 9.15 -61.84 6.75
CA ASP A 778 10.32 -60.98 6.66
C ASP A 778 10.48 -60.28 5.29
N GLY A 779 9.67 -60.71 4.32
CA GLY A 779 9.58 -60.15 2.98
C GLY A 779 10.50 -60.81 1.95
N ILE A 780 11.18 -61.91 2.31
CA ILE A 780 11.82 -62.82 1.38
C ILE A 780 10.96 -64.08 1.29
N GLY A 781 10.61 -64.52 0.08
CA GLY A 781 9.76 -65.68 -0.08
C GLY A 781 10.48 -66.98 0.31
N ASP A 782 9.68 -67.95 0.77
CA ASP A 782 10.13 -69.20 1.37
C ASP A 782 11.12 -70.00 0.51
N ASN A 783 11.11 -69.79 -0.81
CA ASN A 783 11.91 -70.57 -1.75
C ASN A 783 13.35 -70.02 -1.91
N GLU A 784 13.58 -68.74 -1.62
CA GLU A 784 14.88 -68.06 -1.67
C GLU A 784 15.46 -67.80 -0.26
N ASP A 785 14.66 -67.94 0.80
CA ASP A 785 15.12 -67.81 2.19
C ASP A 785 15.86 -69.06 2.72
N ALA A 786 17.08 -68.89 3.22
CA ALA A 786 17.87 -69.95 3.85
C ALA A 786 17.34 -70.37 5.23
N PHE A 787 16.57 -69.51 5.92
CA PHE A 787 15.92 -69.82 7.19
C PHE A 787 14.44 -69.35 7.24
N PRO A 788 13.53 -70.01 6.48
CA PRO A 788 12.12 -69.60 6.24
C PRO A 788 11.17 -69.54 7.45
N ASP A 789 11.69 -69.71 8.66
CA ASP A 789 10.92 -69.66 9.90
C ASP A 789 11.53 -68.63 10.90
N SER A 790 12.49 -67.82 10.47
CA SER A 790 13.21 -66.82 11.27
C SER A 790 13.43 -65.49 10.55
N ALA A 791 12.52 -64.55 10.79
CA ALA A 791 12.52 -63.21 10.20
C ALA A 791 13.72 -62.27 10.53
N TYR A 792 14.77 -62.77 11.17
CA TYR A 792 15.97 -62.00 11.53
C TYR A 792 17.25 -62.54 10.86
N GLU A 793 17.19 -63.69 10.19
CA GLU A 793 18.31 -64.33 9.50
C GLU A 793 17.79 -64.94 8.21
N TRP A 794 18.23 -64.43 7.07
CA TRP A 794 17.83 -64.94 5.75
C TRP A 794 19.02 -65.39 4.89
N LEU A 795 20.25 -65.23 5.41
CA LEU A 795 21.50 -65.49 4.70
C LEU A 795 22.52 -66.23 5.58
N ASP A 796 23.14 -67.28 5.04
CA ASP A 796 24.28 -68.02 5.61
C ASP A 796 25.39 -68.10 4.54
N SER A 797 26.28 -67.11 4.55
CA SER A 797 27.23 -66.84 3.48
C SER A 797 28.33 -67.89 3.37
N ASP A 798 28.70 -68.56 4.45
CA ASP A 798 29.72 -69.63 4.43
C ASP A 798 29.16 -71.05 4.64
N GLY A 799 27.85 -71.17 4.90
CA GLY A 799 27.09 -72.41 4.90
C GLY A 799 27.33 -73.27 6.13
N ASP A 800 27.73 -72.66 7.25
CA ASP A 800 28.12 -73.38 8.46
C ASP A 800 26.95 -73.62 9.44
N GLY A 801 25.77 -73.10 9.10
CA GLY A 801 24.50 -73.30 9.80
C GLY A 801 24.21 -72.28 10.91
N VAL A 802 24.91 -71.15 10.94
CA VAL A 802 24.58 -69.98 11.76
C VAL A 802 24.41 -68.79 10.81
N GLY A 803 23.30 -68.05 10.89
CA GLY A 803 23.10 -66.92 9.98
C GLY A 803 24.12 -65.81 10.20
N ASP A 804 24.42 -65.07 9.12
CA ASP A 804 25.50 -64.08 9.05
C ASP A 804 25.43 -63.01 10.16
N ASN A 805 24.23 -62.72 10.68
CA ASN A 805 24.01 -61.71 11.72
C ASN A 805 24.40 -62.19 13.12
N ALA A 806 24.38 -63.50 13.37
CA ALA A 806 24.74 -64.11 14.65
C ALA A 806 26.15 -64.71 14.64
N ASP A 807 26.75 -64.91 13.47
CA ASP A 807 28.13 -65.39 13.35
C ASP A 807 29.14 -64.25 13.55
N ALA A 808 30.10 -64.45 14.46
CA ALA A 808 31.16 -63.48 14.68
C ALA A 808 32.18 -63.45 13.52
N PHE A 809 32.23 -64.50 12.70
CA PHE A 809 33.09 -64.65 11.53
C PHE A 809 32.29 -65.17 10.31
N PRO A 810 31.38 -64.36 9.71
CA PRO A 810 30.36 -64.79 8.72
C PRO A 810 30.87 -65.34 7.37
N PHE A 811 32.18 -65.47 7.19
CA PHE A 811 32.80 -65.94 5.96
C PHE A 811 33.88 -67.02 6.20
N ASP A 812 33.96 -67.57 7.42
CA ASP A 812 34.84 -68.65 7.81
C ASP A 812 34.06 -69.74 8.57
N ALA A 813 33.58 -70.73 7.81
CA ALA A 813 32.79 -71.86 8.30
C ALA A 813 33.44 -72.73 9.40
N SER A 814 34.68 -72.44 9.81
CA SER A 814 35.38 -73.15 10.88
C SER A 814 35.40 -72.39 12.23
N ALA A 815 34.89 -71.15 12.26
CA ALA A 815 34.92 -70.26 13.42
C ALA A 815 33.57 -69.53 13.57
N LYS A 816 32.88 -69.74 14.69
CA LYS A 816 31.52 -69.20 14.92
C LYS A 816 31.42 -68.16 16.04
N TYR A 817 32.29 -68.28 17.04
CA TYR A 817 32.17 -67.55 18.31
C TYR A 817 33.51 -66.97 18.75
N ASP A 818 33.47 -65.75 19.29
CA ASP A 818 34.56 -65.04 19.98
C ASP A 818 33.99 -64.50 21.30
N SER A 819 34.18 -65.24 22.38
CA SER A 819 33.51 -65.03 23.66
C SER A 819 34.05 -63.83 24.45
N ASP A 820 35.28 -63.39 24.23
CA ASP A 820 35.86 -62.25 24.93
C ASP A 820 36.17 -61.04 24.03
N GLY A 821 35.95 -61.17 22.73
CA GLY A 821 35.91 -60.08 21.76
C GLY A 821 37.29 -59.56 21.38
N ASP A 822 38.33 -60.38 21.49
CA ASP A 822 39.70 -60.00 21.13
C ASP A 822 40.03 -60.23 19.65
N GLY A 823 39.10 -60.83 18.89
CA GLY A 823 39.20 -61.08 17.46
C GLY A 823 39.78 -62.44 17.09
N VAL A 824 40.01 -63.34 18.05
CA VAL A 824 40.45 -64.72 17.81
C VAL A 824 39.30 -65.69 18.10
N PRO A 825 39.01 -66.66 17.21
CA PRO A 825 37.94 -67.62 17.47
C PRO A 825 38.21 -68.46 18.73
N ASP A 826 37.16 -68.67 19.52
CA ASP A 826 37.19 -69.44 20.78
C ASP A 826 37.84 -70.82 20.64
N ALA A 827 37.69 -71.44 19.47
CA ALA A 827 38.22 -72.77 19.19
C ALA A 827 39.76 -72.82 19.16
N THR A 828 40.40 -71.68 18.90
CA THR A 828 41.85 -71.55 18.75
C THR A 828 42.50 -70.68 19.82
N ASP A 829 41.72 -69.95 20.62
CA ASP A 829 42.23 -69.17 21.73
C ASP A 829 42.53 -70.06 22.97
N LEU A 830 43.71 -69.84 23.57
CA LEU A 830 44.14 -70.50 24.80
C LEU A 830 43.50 -69.88 26.05
N PHE A 831 43.01 -68.64 25.98
CA PHE A 831 42.35 -67.93 27.08
C PHE A 831 41.00 -67.27 26.71
N PRO A 832 40.00 -68.05 26.23
CA PRO A 832 38.77 -67.58 25.54
C PRO A 832 37.74 -66.85 26.42
N LYS A 833 38.16 -66.31 27.57
CA LYS A 833 37.32 -65.58 28.53
C LYS A 833 38.06 -64.40 29.18
N ASN A 834 39.22 -64.01 28.68
CA ASN A 834 40.04 -62.98 29.31
C ASN A 834 40.87 -62.17 28.30
N ALA A 835 40.22 -61.16 27.73
CA ALA A 835 40.74 -60.19 26.77
C ALA A 835 42.04 -59.43 27.16
N GLY A 836 42.57 -59.62 28.38
CA GLY A 836 43.79 -58.97 28.85
C GLY A 836 45.06 -59.84 28.80
N MET A 837 44.96 -61.11 28.42
CA MET A 837 46.08 -62.07 28.39
C MET A 837 46.25 -62.65 27.00
N ASP A 838 46.99 -61.94 26.16
CA ASP A 838 47.40 -62.44 24.85
C ASP A 838 48.50 -63.52 24.99
N SER A 839 48.39 -64.58 24.20
CA SER A 839 49.47 -65.56 23.97
C SER A 839 49.97 -65.50 22.54
#